data_AF-A0A7G5GNB3-F1
#
_entry.id   AF-A0A7G5GNB3-F1
#
_cell.length_a   1.000
_cell.length_b   1.000
_cell.length_c   1.000
_cell.angle_alpha   90.00
_cell.angle_beta   90.00
_cell.angle_gamma   90.00
#
_symmetry.space_group_name_H-M   'P 1'
#
loop_
_entity.id
_entity.type
_entity.pdbx_description
1 polymer ?
#
loop_
_entity_poly.entity_id
_entity_poly.type
_entity_poly.pdbx_seq_one_letter_code
_entity_poly.pdbx_strand_id
1 'polypeptide(L)'
;MQPFVFCLFLVLAYGWAAGQPVRETPQQSLNRYVTFLNQSADELTGRFQMVQAYYTAAYAATDKLHSTGTLQLHLPSSGPLNDYGYRQALASDGLTPAEKQRLTGTTELLWRCLTKIDQTAKALEIYVRLNDYQRDNLRQSDVLIGQMQSLFAQFGQEREVLISQVRRVYRRYQPLLATDVYLATEDGMDRILHGQQQLLDTLTFYLRANDPSNWPVELVQQSLLADEKILASFDNDPLGIAYPASGMVSQFSVALSSIQQLKRDAVDGYSLAAQQSAEHGNAFYRALLMHYNQDLLAARDGFVNYSLLTKRLLHSPKLSPVFSLATPTPPAQGTGQTPAFQDMAPSVFTTKPAASPLPKATAQVLSRYVGFINESLRQMHRIQLLIRNYQSSAEYYRSPADAVKRAPLTYTYDEVILPVSAYQLLLTTSRHIPLPYRASVTDQLKVLFAILTEMDGLSTELVRYTSGKQYRQDQLQRSDAVLDRYADLFEVFDQNKERLYTDVRRIYESYPPASRTSAWYVSGRALLETIDRDREALFEIKRYLRAQVDHLPTMDMIISNARSLITNEYANLNGLKRYGRSNGLCPYSPYEDVADNSLRFVKVVEAVKPGTSLTNPFESAYCFYNNELIYQYNKFSELAPADVLPTINQPDLFVFRRQPYSDSIKTVV
;
A
#
# COMPACT_ATOMS: atom_id res chain seq x y z
N MET A 1 -25.69 43.90 -69.36
CA MET A 1 -24.45 43.10 -69.16
C MET A 1 -23.90 43.32 -67.75
N GLN A 2 -24.65 42.90 -66.72
CA GLN A 2 -24.32 43.11 -65.29
C GLN A 2 -24.67 41.90 -64.40
N PRO A 3 -24.15 40.67 -64.66
CA PRO A 3 -24.05 39.71 -63.56
C PRO A 3 -22.65 39.08 -63.38
N PHE A 4 -21.72 39.26 -64.32
CA PHE A 4 -20.43 38.55 -64.28
C PHE A 4 -19.35 39.22 -63.42
N VAL A 5 -19.47 40.53 -63.15
CA VAL A 5 -18.47 41.27 -62.35
C VAL A 5 -18.67 41.05 -60.84
N PHE A 6 -19.88 40.70 -60.39
CA PHE A 6 -20.18 40.53 -58.96
C PHE A 6 -19.71 39.17 -58.41
N CYS A 7 -19.74 38.11 -59.23
CA CYS A 7 -19.24 36.79 -58.82
C CYS A 7 -17.70 36.72 -58.77
N LEU A 8 -16.99 37.56 -59.53
CA LEU A 8 -15.52 37.59 -59.50
C LEU A 8 -14.97 38.29 -58.25
N PHE A 9 -15.70 39.23 -57.65
CA PHE A 9 -15.31 39.90 -56.41
C PHE A 9 -15.53 39.05 -55.14
N LEU A 10 -16.51 38.14 -55.16
CA LEU A 10 -16.75 37.21 -54.03
C LEU A 10 -15.72 36.07 -53.96
N VAL A 11 -15.17 35.63 -55.10
CA VAL A 11 -14.09 34.62 -55.13
C VAL A 11 -12.74 35.24 -54.73
N LEU A 12 -12.50 36.51 -55.05
CA LEU A 12 -11.30 37.23 -54.59
C LEU A 12 -11.34 37.60 -53.11
N ALA A 13 -12.52 37.77 -52.48
CA ALA A 13 -12.64 37.97 -51.04
C ALA A 13 -12.38 36.68 -50.22
N TYR A 14 -12.62 35.50 -50.80
CA TYR A 14 -12.28 34.21 -50.16
C TYR A 14 -10.78 33.88 -50.23
N GLY A 15 -10.03 34.48 -51.16
CA GLY A 15 -8.58 34.30 -51.28
C GLY A 15 -7.74 35.04 -50.24
N TRP A 16 -8.31 36.03 -49.54
CA TRP A 16 -7.61 36.85 -48.53
C TRP A 16 -7.98 36.52 -47.08
N ALA A 17 -8.84 35.51 -46.85
CA ALA A 17 -9.15 34.97 -45.53
C ALA A 17 -8.33 33.70 -45.18
N ALA A 18 -7.55 33.18 -46.13
CA ALA A 18 -6.61 32.10 -45.90
C ALA A 18 -5.19 32.67 -45.77
N GLY A 19 -4.71 32.86 -44.54
CA GLY A 19 -3.29 33.16 -44.33
C GLY A 19 -2.92 34.14 -43.22
N GLN A 20 -3.79 34.45 -42.26
CA GLN A 20 -3.26 34.88 -40.96
C GLN A 20 -2.80 33.61 -40.23
N PRO A 21 -1.50 33.44 -39.91
CA PRO A 21 -1.07 32.34 -39.07
C PRO A 21 -1.89 32.40 -37.80
N VAL A 22 -2.52 31.28 -37.42
CA VAL A 22 -3.27 31.19 -36.16
C VAL A 22 -2.29 31.55 -35.05
N ARG A 23 -2.43 32.79 -34.53
CA ARG A 23 -1.51 33.33 -33.54
C ARG A 23 -1.56 32.42 -32.32
N GLU A 24 -0.40 31.96 -31.88
CA GLU A 24 -0.31 31.08 -30.72
C GLU A 24 -0.97 31.75 -29.52
N THR A 25 -1.76 30.96 -28.79
CA THR A 25 -2.42 31.45 -27.59
C THR A 25 -1.42 31.46 -26.43
N PRO A 26 -1.54 32.37 -25.45
CA PRO A 26 -0.64 32.39 -24.30
C PRO A 26 -0.51 31.02 -23.61
N GLN A 27 -1.61 30.27 -23.50
CA GLN A 27 -1.59 28.92 -22.91
C GLN A 27 -0.82 27.91 -23.76
N GLN A 28 -0.94 27.93 -25.09
CA GLN A 28 -0.15 27.05 -25.96
C GLN A 28 1.34 27.33 -25.83
N SER A 29 1.73 28.62 -25.81
CA SER A 29 3.12 29.02 -25.55
C SER A 29 3.62 28.50 -24.20
N LEU A 30 2.84 28.67 -23.14
CA LEU A 30 3.19 28.19 -21.79
C LEU A 30 3.33 26.67 -21.75
N ASN A 31 2.47 25.93 -22.44
CA ASN A 31 2.57 24.48 -22.55
C ASN A 31 3.82 24.02 -23.30
N ARG A 32 4.39 24.81 -24.23
CA ARG A 32 5.70 24.47 -24.83
C ARG A 32 6.82 24.43 -23.80
N TYR A 33 6.79 25.31 -22.80
CA TYR A 33 7.73 25.25 -21.67
C TYR A 33 7.51 24.01 -20.81
N VAL A 34 6.26 23.58 -20.59
CA VAL A 34 5.95 22.33 -19.88
C VAL A 34 6.42 21.11 -20.67
N THR A 35 6.27 21.09 -22.00
CA THR A 35 6.80 20.05 -22.88
C THR A 35 8.32 19.94 -22.77
N PHE A 36 9.03 21.08 -22.74
CA PHE A 36 10.47 21.11 -22.48
C PHE A 36 10.84 20.46 -21.12
N LEU A 37 10.10 20.79 -20.06
CA LEU A 37 10.32 20.20 -18.74
C LEU A 37 10.07 18.69 -18.74
N ASN A 38 9.00 18.22 -19.39
CA ASN A 38 8.68 16.80 -19.50
C ASN A 38 9.77 16.01 -20.24
N GLN A 39 10.22 16.53 -21.39
CA GLN A 39 11.31 15.93 -22.15
C GLN A 39 12.61 15.89 -21.33
N SER A 40 12.91 16.96 -20.59
CA SER A 40 14.09 17.01 -19.73
C SER A 40 14.01 15.98 -18.59
N ALA A 41 12.83 15.82 -17.96
CA ALA A 41 12.61 14.81 -16.93
C ALA A 41 12.77 13.37 -17.46
N ASP A 42 12.36 13.10 -18.70
CA ASP A 42 12.56 11.81 -19.36
C ASP A 42 14.07 11.52 -19.58
N GLU A 43 14.84 12.52 -20.03
CA GLU A 43 16.30 12.40 -20.16
C GLU A 43 16.97 12.13 -18.80
N LEU A 44 16.61 12.89 -17.75
CA LEU A 44 17.14 12.68 -16.40
C LEU A 44 16.79 11.29 -15.87
N THR A 45 15.59 10.78 -16.15
CA THR A 45 15.17 9.43 -15.74
C THR A 45 16.07 8.37 -16.38
N GLY A 46 16.38 8.50 -17.66
CA GLY A 46 17.32 7.61 -18.35
C GLY A 46 18.73 7.69 -17.75
N ARG A 47 19.23 8.90 -17.45
CA ARG A 47 20.56 9.09 -16.82
C ARG A 47 20.60 8.54 -15.39
N PHE A 48 19.52 8.67 -14.63
CA PHE A 48 19.41 8.10 -13.28
C PHE A 48 19.46 6.57 -13.30
N GLN A 49 18.69 5.93 -14.19
CA GLN A 49 18.71 4.46 -14.35
C GLN A 49 20.11 3.95 -14.74
N MET A 50 20.80 4.67 -15.63
CA MET A 50 22.18 4.38 -16.01
C MET A 50 23.12 4.43 -14.79
N VAL A 51 23.06 5.50 -13.98
CA VAL A 51 23.89 5.65 -12.77
C VAL A 51 23.58 4.57 -11.74
N GLN A 52 22.30 4.25 -11.53
CA GLN A 52 21.89 3.18 -10.61
C GLN A 52 22.48 1.83 -11.02
N ALA A 53 22.29 1.43 -12.28
CA ALA A 53 22.81 0.16 -12.79
C ALA A 53 24.33 0.08 -12.70
N TYR A 54 25.01 1.17 -13.05
CA TYR A 54 26.46 1.29 -12.92
C TYR A 54 26.91 1.14 -11.46
N TYR A 55 26.28 1.86 -10.54
CA TYR A 55 26.65 1.84 -9.12
C TYR A 55 26.50 0.43 -8.54
N THR A 56 25.40 -0.27 -8.85
CA THR A 56 25.21 -1.67 -8.43
C THR A 56 26.31 -2.58 -8.97
N ALA A 57 26.67 -2.45 -10.26
CA ALA A 57 27.71 -3.27 -10.88
C ALA A 57 29.11 -2.98 -10.31
N ALA A 58 29.43 -1.72 -10.07
CA ALA A 58 30.76 -1.28 -9.63
C ALA A 58 31.00 -1.47 -8.12
N TYR A 59 29.97 -1.29 -7.28
CA TYR A 59 30.14 -1.20 -5.82
C TYR A 59 29.38 -2.27 -5.02
N ALA A 60 28.31 -2.89 -5.55
CA ALA A 60 27.55 -3.91 -4.81
C ALA A 60 28.03 -5.35 -5.10
N ALA A 61 28.69 -5.57 -6.24
CA ALA A 61 29.25 -6.88 -6.62
C ALA A 61 30.68 -7.14 -6.07
N THR A 62 31.33 -6.12 -5.51
CA THR A 62 32.72 -6.18 -5.06
C THR A 62 32.95 -7.07 -3.84
N ASP A 63 31.97 -7.29 -2.96
CA ASP A 63 32.13 -8.24 -1.83
C ASP A 63 32.23 -9.71 -2.28
N LYS A 64 31.78 -10.05 -3.51
CA LYS A 64 31.88 -11.41 -4.08
C LYS A 64 32.97 -11.57 -5.14
N LEU A 65 33.44 -10.49 -5.76
CA LEU A 65 34.38 -10.58 -6.91
C LEU A 65 35.86 -10.68 -6.52
N HIS A 66 36.23 -10.37 -5.26
CA HIS A 66 37.61 -10.49 -4.80
C HIS A 66 38.15 -11.93 -4.83
N SER A 67 37.32 -12.94 -5.09
CA SER A 67 37.76 -14.33 -5.18
C SER A 67 38.08 -14.85 -6.57
N THR A 68 37.59 -14.29 -7.70
CA THR A 68 37.70 -15.03 -8.99
C THR A 68 37.72 -14.28 -10.34
N GLY A 69 37.74 -12.94 -10.48
CA GLY A 69 37.85 -12.37 -11.84
C GLY A 69 37.96 -10.86 -11.97
N THR A 70 38.47 -10.40 -13.12
CA THR A 70 38.52 -8.98 -13.52
C THR A 70 37.10 -8.41 -13.63
N LEU A 71 36.81 -7.35 -12.88
CA LEU A 71 35.56 -6.60 -12.96
C LEU A 71 35.40 -6.05 -14.39
N GLN A 72 34.36 -6.49 -15.11
CA GLN A 72 33.99 -5.93 -16.42
C GLN A 72 32.75 -5.05 -16.27
N LEU A 73 32.95 -3.74 -16.34
CA LEU A 73 31.86 -2.76 -16.31
C LEU A 73 31.41 -2.42 -17.74
N HIS A 74 30.11 -2.28 -17.94
CA HIS A 74 29.52 -1.83 -19.20
C HIS A 74 28.46 -0.77 -18.94
N LEU A 75 28.46 0.28 -19.77
CA LEU A 75 27.46 1.34 -19.77
C LEU A 75 26.84 1.47 -21.16
N PRO A 76 25.51 1.46 -21.28
CA PRO A 76 24.85 1.73 -22.56
C PRO A 76 25.15 3.16 -23.01
N SER A 77 25.13 3.39 -24.32
CA SER A 77 25.35 4.75 -24.83
C SER A 77 24.17 5.66 -24.50
N SER A 78 24.49 6.86 -24.03
CA SER A 78 23.50 7.89 -23.70
C SER A 78 22.89 8.60 -24.91
N GLY A 79 23.48 8.45 -26.10
CA GLY A 79 22.98 9.08 -27.34
C GLY A 79 23.10 10.61 -27.37
N PRO A 80 22.66 11.27 -28.44
CA PRO A 80 22.57 12.73 -28.49
C PRO A 80 21.45 13.24 -27.58
N LEU A 81 21.68 14.37 -26.92
CA LEU A 81 20.65 15.05 -26.13
C LEU A 81 19.57 15.61 -27.06
N ASN A 82 18.31 15.26 -26.83
CA ASN A 82 17.19 15.78 -27.61
C ASN A 82 16.93 17.25 -27.25
N ASP A 83 16.93 18.15 -28.23
CA ASP A 83 16.74 19.60 -28.05
C ASP A 83 15.40 20.14 -28.59
N TYR A 84 14.52 19.26 -29.09
CA TYR A 84 13.25 19.64 -29.71
C TYR A 84 12.39 20.51 -28.78
N GLY A 85 12.07 20.04 -27.58
CA GLY A 85 11.24 20.77 -26.61
C GLY A 85 11.86 22.11 -26.21
N TYR A 86 13.19 22.17 -26.06
CA TYR A 86 13.91 23.41 -25.77
C TYR A 86 13.73 24.43 -26.91
N ARG A 87 13.95 24.03 -28.16
CA ARG A 87 13.75 24.89 -29.34
C ARG A 87 12.30 25.38 -29.44
N GLN A 88 11.32 24.50 -29.19
CA GLN A 88 9.91 24.85 -29.22
C GLN A 88 9.54 25.89 -28.14
N ALA A 89 10.06 25.73 -26.92
CA ALA A 89 9.84 26.68 -25.83
C ALA A 89 10.38 28.09 -26.17
N LEU A 90 11.53 28.19 -26.84
CA LEU A 90 12.09 29.48 -27.27
C LEU A 90 11.36 30.11 -28.46
N ALA A 91 10.78 29.28 -29.32
CA ALA A 91 10.01 29.69 -30.49
C ALA A 91 8.60 30.21 -30.16
N SER A 92 8.17 30.15 -28.90
CA SER A 92 6.83 30.59 -28.44
C SER A 92 6.55 32.06 -28.79
N ASP A 93 5.37 32.37 -29.33
CA ASP A 93 5.00 33.71 -29.83
C ASP A 93 3.70 34.27 -29.25
N GLY A 94 3.02 33.53 -28.37
CA GLY A 94 1.79 33.92 -27.70
C GLY A 94 1.96 34.74 -26.40
N LEU A 95 3.19 35.14 -26.03
CA LEU A 95 3.48 35.86 -24.78
C LEU A 95 3.97 37.30 -25.02
N THR A 96 3.85 38.16 -24.01
CA THR A 96 4.45 39.50 -24.06
C THR A 96 5.99 39.41 -24.08
N PRO A 97 6.71 40.39 -24.65
CA PRO A 97 8.18 40.37 -24.70
C PRO A 97 8.83 40.23 -23.32
N ALA A 98 8.30 40.89 -22.29
CA ALA A 98 8.83 40.81 -20.93
C ALA A 98 8.61 39.43 -20.28
N GLU A 99 7.46 38.80 -20.54
CA GLU A 99 7.17 37.45 -20.06
C GLU A 99 8.04 36.41 -20.78
N LYS A 100 8.15 36.52 -22.10
CA LYS A 100 9.02 35.66 -22.91
C LYS A 100 10.47 35.77 -22.47
N GLN A 101 11.01 36.98 -22.33
CA GLN A 101 12.40 37.20 -21.91
C GLN A 101 12.69 36.55 -20.54
N ARG A 102 11.77 36.68 -19.58
CA ARG A 102 11.91 36.07 -18.25
C ARG A 102 11.94 34.54 -18.33
N LEU A 103 10.96 33.94 -19.01
CA LEU A 103 10.87 32.48 -19.12
C LEU A 103 12.04 31.91 -19.92
N THR A 104 12.45 32.55 -21.01
CA THR A 104 13.64 32.18 -21.79
C THR A 104 14.91 32.15 -20.92
N GLY A 105 15.13 33.16 -20.08
CA GLY A 105 16.31 33.20 -19.22
C GLY A 105 16.39 31.99 -18.27
N THR A 106 15.28 31.59 -17.64
CA THR A 106 15.24 30.40 -16.78
C THR A 106 15.33 29.09 -17.58
N THR A 107 14.71 29.01 -18.76
CA THR A 107 14.82 27.86 -19.67
C THR A 107 16.26 27.62 -20.13
N GLU A 108 17.01 28.68 -20.44
CA GLU A 108 18.42 28.57 -20.83
C GLU A 108 19.32 28.04 -19.69
N LEU A 109 19.05 28.43 -18.44
CA LEU A 109 19.77 27.92 -17.27
C LEU A 109 19.55 26.41 -17.12
N LEU A 110 18.28 25.97 -17.18
CA LEU A 110 17.92 24.56 -17.15
C LEU A 110 18.56 23.76 -18.27
N TRP A 111 18.55 24.29 -19.50
CA TRP A 111 19.20 23.64 -20.64
C TRP A 111 20.71 23.49 -20.46
N ARG A 112 21.39 24.50 -19.89
CA ARG A 112 22.81 24.40 -19.53
C ARG A 112 23.05 23.35 -18.45
N CYS A 113 22.20 23.27 -17.44
CA CYS A 113 22.27 22.23 -16.41
C CYS A 113 22.11 20.84 -17.01
N LEU A 114 21.08 20.63 -17.85
CA LEU A 114 20.84 19.38 -18.56
C LEU A 114 22.00 18.97 -19.47
N THR A 115 22.56 19.93 -20.22
CA THR A 115 23.74 19.70 -21.07
C THR A 115 24.94 19.25 -20.24
N LYS A 116 25.16 19.84 -19.05
CA LYS A 116 26.22 19.40 -18.14
C LYS A 116 25.98 17.98 -17.62
N ILE A 117 24.75 17.63 -17.24
CA ILE A 117 24.38 16.27 -16.83
C ILE A 117 24.72 15.27 -17.95
N ASP A 118 24.31 15.57 -19.18
CA ASP A 118 24.58 14.73 -20.35
C ASP A 118 26.08 14.58 -20.62
N GLN A 119 26.85 15.67 -20.52
CA GLN A 119 28.32 15.63 -20.66
C GLN A 119 28.98 14.79 -19.56
N THR A 120 28.57 14.94 -18.31
CA THR A 120 29.11 14.15 -17.19
C THR A 120 28.76 12.66 -17.35
N ALA A 121 27.54 12.34 -17.80
CA ALA A 121 27.14 10.97 -18.12
C ALA A 121 28.00 10.35 -19.23
N LYS A 122 28.26 11.10 -20.30
CA LYS A 122 29.15 10.68 -21.40
C LYS A 122 30.59 10.52 -20.96
N ALA A 123 31.07 11.37 -20.06
CA ALA A 123 32.39 11.21 -19.47
C ALA A 123 32.50 9.89 -18.67
N LEU A 124 31.45 9.51 -17.93
CA LEU A 124 31.40 8.22 -17.24
C LEU A 124 31.37 7.05 -18.24
N GLU A 125 30.57 7.16 -19.31
CA GLU A 125 30.53 6.17 -20.41
C GLU A 125 31.92 5.96 -21.04
N ILE A 126 32.64 7.05 -21.37
CA ILE A 126 34.00 7.00 -21.93
C ILE A 126 34.97 6.33 -20.95
N TYR A 127 34.95 6.77 -19.70
CA TYR A 127 35.80 6.23 -18.64
C TYR A 127 35.63 4.72 -18.46
N VAL A 128 34.38 4.22 -18.51
CA VAL A 128 34.09 2.77 -18.47
C VAL A 128 34.59 2.07 -19.73
N ARG A 129 34.35 2.62 -20.92
CA ARG A 129 34.78 2.02 -22.20
C ARG A 129 36.29 1.92 -22.34
N LEU A 130 37.03 2.88 -21.79
CA LEU A 130 38.49 2.89 -21.78
C LEU A 130 39.09 1.99 -20.68
N ASN A 131 38.25 1.37 -19.84
CA ASN A 131 38.65 0.61 -18.65
C ASN A 131 39.54 1.39 -17.67
N ASP A 132 39.40 2.72 -17.63
CA ASP A 132 40.23 3.56 -16.75
C ASP A 132 39.94 3.30 -15.26
N TYR A 133 38.76 2.76 -14.94
CA TYR A 133 38.42 2.28 -13.59
C TYR A 133 39.36 1.24 -13.02
N GLN A 134 40.01 0.45 -13.88
CA GLN A 134 41.00 -0.54 -13.46
C GLN A 134 42.33 0.13 -13.07
N ARG A 135 42.59 1.35 -13.54
CA ARG A 135 43.85 2.07 -13.32
C ARG A 135 43.80 2.97 -12.09
N ASP A 136 42.66 3.61 -11.85
CA ASP A 136 42.48 4.56 -10.74
C ASP A 136 41.61 4.04 -9.60
N ASN A 137 41.23 2.75 -9.65
CA ASN A 137 40.41 2.06 -8.66
C ASN A 137 39.11 2.82 -8.35
N LEU A 138 38.35 3.13 -9.41
CA LEU A 138 37.05 3.81 -9.38
C LEU A 138 37.06 5.28 -8.91
N ARG A 139 38.21 5.90 -8.67
CA ARG A 139 38.30 7.27 -8.14
C ARG A 139 37.60 8.30 -9.01
N GLN A 140 37.78 8.25 -10.33
CA GLN A 140 37.10 9.17 -11.25
C GLN A 140 35.59 8.89 -11.32
N SER A 141 35.16 7.64 -11.12
CA SER A 141 33.73 7.29 -10.99
C SER A 141 33.08 8.03 -9.84
N ASP A 142 33.71 8.02 -8.65
CA ASP A 142 33.20 8.72 -7.47
C ASP A 142 33.01 10.22 -7.74
N VAL A 143 33.98 10.84 -8.43
CA VAL A 143 33.93 12.26 -8.82
C VAL A 143 32.76 12.52 -9.77
N LEU A 144 32.63 11.71 -10.84
CA LEU A 144 31.60 11.91 -11.85
C LEU A 144 30.19 11.67 -11.29
N ILE A 145 29.99 10.66 -10.45
CA ILE A 145 28.69 10.38 -9.83
C ILE A 145 28.34 11.47 -8.80
N GLY A 146 29.32 11.94 -8.02
CA GLY A 146 29.13 13.07 -7.09
C GLY A 146 28.75 14.38 -7.81
N GLN A 147 29.35 14.63 -8.97
CA GLN A 147 28.97 15.75 -9.84
C GLN A 147 27.53 15.58 -10.36
N MET A 148 27.17 14.38 -10.83
CA MET A 148 25.80 14.10 -11.28
C MET A 148 24.79 14.33 -10.15
N GLN A 149 25.05 13.85 -8.93
CA GLN A 149 24.16 14.09 -7.77
C GLN A 149 23.86 15.58 -7.59
N SER A 150 24.90 16.41 -7.60
CA SER A 150 24.78 17.86 -7.41
C SER A 150 23.99 18.52 -8.56
N LEU A 151 24.24 18.09 -9.80
CA LEU A 151 23.54 18.61 -10.98
C LEU A 151 22.06 18.19 -11.01
N PHE A 152 21.72 16.97 -10.60
CA PHE A 152 20.33 16.52 -10.47
C PHE A 152 19.55 17.36 -9.46
N ALA A 153 20.16 17.65 -8.30
CA ALA A 153 19.56 18.53 -7.30
C ALA A 153 19.38 19.96 -7.82
N GLN A 154 20.39 20.51 -8.51
CA GLN A 154 20.31 21.83 -9.14
C GLN A 154 19.18 21.89 -10.17
N PHE A 155 19.08 20.88 -11.05
CA PHE A 155 18.03 20.80 -12.05
C PHE A 155 16.63 20.81 -11.41
N GLY A 156 16.44 20.04 -10.32
CA GLY A 156 15.19 20.04 -9.57
C GLY A 156 14.79 21.42 -9.05
N GLN A 157 15.73 22.17 -8.47
CA GLN A 157 15.49 23.53 -7.98
C GLN A 157 15.13 24.50 -9.12
N GLU A 158 15.89 24.47 -10.23
CA GLU A 158 15.64 25.35 -11.37
C GLU A 158 14.32 25.01 -12.08
N ARG A 159 13.90 23.73 -12.09
CA ARG A 159 12.60 23.28 -12.61
C ARG A 159 11.46 23.95 -11.84
N GLU A 160 11.53 23.94 -10.51
CA GLU A 160 10.53 24.57 -9.65
C GLU A 160 10.42 26.08 -9.88
N VAL A 161 11.57 26.74 -10.11
CA VAL A 161 11.58 28.16 -10.49
C VAL A 161 10.87 28.37 -11.83
N LEU A 162 11.16 27.57 -12.86
CA LEU A 162 10.51 27.73 -14.16
C LEU A 162 8.99 27.49 -14.07
N ILE A 163 8.54 26.38 -13.45
CA ILE A 163 7.11 26.06 -13.39
C ILE A 163 6.34 27.09 -12.56
N SER A 164 6.93 27.64 -11.49
CA SER A 164 6.29 28.71 -10.71
C SER A 164 6.11 29.99 -11.54
N GLN A 165 7.10 30.34 -12.38
CA GLN A 165 6.98 31.46 -13.31
C GLN A 165 5.91 31.19 -14.39
N VAL A 166 5.90 30.00 -14.99
CA VAL A 166 4.90 29.59 -15.99
C VAL A 166 3.48 29.68 -15.40
N ARG A 167 3.26 29.11 -14.20
CA ARG A 167 1.97 29.19 -13.49
C ARG A 167 1.57 30.62 -13.18
N ARG A 168 2.52 31.47 -12.76
CA ARG A 168 2.26 32.90 -12.50
C ARG A 168 1.81 33.64 -13.75
N VAL A 169 2.42 33.38 -14.90
CA VAL A 169 2.02 33.97 -16.18
C VAL A 169 0.66 33.41 -16.61
N TYR A 170 0.45 32.09 -16.51
CA TYR A 170 -0.82 31.44 -16.81
C TYR A 170 -2.00 32.09 -16.05
N ARG A 171 -1.88 32.28 -14.73
CA ARG A 171 -2.94 32.87 -13.91
C ARG A 171 -3.26 34.34 -14.21
N ARG A 172 -2.41 35.05 -14.97
CA ARG A 172 -2.76 36.39 -15.50
C ARG A 172 -3.71 36.29 -16.69
N TYR A 173 -3.51 35.32 -17.56
CA TYR A 173 -4.36 35.09 -18.72
C TYR A 173 -5.62 34.31 -18.37
N GLN A 174 -5.56 33.48 -17.34
CA GLN A 174 -6.68 32.66 -16.88
C GLN A 174 -6.75 32.65 -15.34
N PRO A 175 -7.27 33.73 -14.73
CA PRO A 175 -7.45 33.84 -13.28
C PRO A 175 -8.31 32.70 -12.73
N LEU A 176 -8.02 32.27 -11.51
CA LEU A 176 -8.83 31.26 -10.83
C LEU A 176 -10.22 31.84 -10.53
N LEU A 177 -11.27 31.13 -10.95
CA LEU A 177 -12.67 31.45 -10.67
C LEU A 177 -13.31 30.23 -10.00
N ALA A 178 -13.63 30.33 -8.71
CA ALA A 178 -14.18 29.20 -7.96
C ALA A 178 -15.55 28.72 -8.47
N THR A 179 -16.29 29.58 -9.18
CA THR A 179 -17.56 29.25 -9.83
C THR A 179 -17.39 28.48 -11.15
N ASP A 180 -16.18 28.44 -11.71
CA ASP A 180 -15.87 27.71 -12.92
C ASP A 180 -15.40 26.30 -12.58
N VAL A 181 -16.24 25.31 -12.85
CA VAL A 181 -15.98 23.92 -12.47
C VAL A 181 -14.70 23.36 -13.08
N TYR A 182 -14.31 23.76 -14.29
CA TYR A 182 -13.08 23.28 -14.92
C TYR A 182 -11.83 23.85 -14.24
N LEU A 183 -11.86 25.14 -13.87
CA LEU A 183 -10.76 25.79 -13.16
C LEU A 183 -10.65 25.34 -11.71
N ALA A 184 -11.79 25.12 -11.04
CA ALA A 184 -11.82 24.58 -9.69
C ALA A 184 -11.27 23.14 -9.66
N THR A 185 -11.63 22.30 -10.64
CA THR A 185 -11.10 20.94 -10.76
C THR A 185 -9.62 20.92 -11.13
N GLU A 186 -9.16 21.77 -12.06
CA GLU A 186 -7.73 21.93 -12.37
C GLU A 186 -6.93 22.26 -11.09
N ASP A 187 -7.39 23.25 -10.32
CA ASP A 187 -6.73 23.67 -9.09
C ASP A 187 -6.74 22.57 -8.03
N GLY A 188 -7.85 21.83 -7.89
CA GLY A 188 -7.94 20.67 -6.99
C GLY A 188 -6.94 19.58 -7.35
N MET A 189 -6.84 19.21 -8.64
CA MET A 189 -5.86 18.24 -9.12
C MET A 189 -4.42 18.73 -8.92
N ASP A 190 -4.12 20.00 -9.19
CA ASP A 190 -2.79 20.57 -9.02
C ASP A 190 -2.37 20.62 -7.53
N ARG A 191 -3.30 20.84 -6.59
CA ARG A 191 -3.02 20.71 -5.14
C ARG A 191 -2.68 19.28 -4.75
N ILE A 192 -3.38 18.30 -5.31
CA ILE A 192 -3.10 16.87 -5.06
C ILE A 192 -1.72 16.50 -5.61
N LEU A 193 -1.42 16.88 -6.86
CA LEU A 193 -0.10 16.70 -7.46
C LEU A 193 0.99 17.33 -6.60
N HIS A 194 0.79 18.56 -6.12
CA HIS A 194 1.75 19.22 -5.25
C HIS A 194 1.94 18.48 -3.92
N GLY A 195 0.88 17.95 -3.30
CA GLY A 195 0.99 17.15 -2.09
C GLY A 195 1.80 15.85 -2.29
N GLN A 196 1.65 15.20 -3.44
CA GLN A 196 2.45 14.01 -3.78
C GLN A 196 3.92 14.37 -4.05
N GLN A 197 4.16 15.50 -4.73
CA GLN A 197 5.51 16.02 -4.94
C GLN A 197 6.19 16.35 -3.61
N GLN A 198 5.50 17.04 -2.70
CA GLN A 198 6.05 17.36 -1.37
C GLN A 198 6.44 16.10 -0.61
N LEU A 199 5.63 15.03 -0.67
CA LEU A 199 6.03 13.75 -0.10
C LEU A 199 7.30 13.23 -0.77
N LEU A 200 7.35 13.16 -2.10
CA LEU A 200 8.51 12.66 -2.83
C LEU A 200 9.80 13.44 -2.51
N ASP A 201 9.70 14.75 -2.33
CA ASP A 201 10.81 15.64 -1.97
C ASP A 201 11.36 15.37 -0.55
N THR A 202 10.57 14.74 0.33
CA THR A 202 11.04 14.29 1.66
C THR A 202 11.77 12.95 1.62
N LEU A 203 11.63 12.19 0.53
CA LEU A 203 12.22 10.87 0.37
C LEU A 203 13.61 11.00 -0.25
N THR A 204 14.53 10.13 0.19
CA THR A 204 15.88 10.05 -0.39
C THR A 204 16.06 8.70 -1.05
N PHE A 205 16.47 8.69 -2.32
CA PHE A 205 16.95 7.49 -2.98
C PHE A 205 18.45 7.32 -2.72
N TYR A 206 18.84 6.29 -1.97
CA TYR A 206 20.23 6.02 -1.66
C TYR A 206 20.83 5.05 -2.68
N LEU A 207 21.94 5.43 -3.34
CA LEU A 207 22.65 4.50 -4.23
C LEU A 207 23.29 3.34 -3.44
N ARG A 208 23.68 3.59 -2.18
CA ARG A 208 24.11 2.57 -1.21
C ARG A 208 22.91 1.84 -0.63
N ALA A 209 22.31 0.98 -1.44
CA ALA A 209 21.07 0.30 -1.09
C ALA A 209 21.21 -0.68 0.09
N ASN A 210 22.40 -1.25 0.31
CA ASN A 210 22.65 -2.25 1.35
C ASN A 210 22.85 -1.66 2.76
N ASP A 211 23.01 -0.34 2.89
CA ASP A 211 23.24 0.31 4.18
C ASP A 211 21.90 0.57 4.91
N PRO A 212 21.82 0.38 6.24
CA PRO A 212 20.60 0.62 7.01
C PRO A 212 20.14 2.07 6.92
N SER A 213 18.83 2.29 6.73
CA SER A 213 18.26 3.63 6.54
C SER A 213 17.08 3.95 7.47
N ASN A 214 17.07 5.18 7.98
CA ASN A 214 15.94 5.78 8.68
C ASN A 214 14.96 6.38 7.67
N TRP A 215 14.14 5.52 7.06
CA TRP A 215 13.14 5.91 6.08
C TRP A 215 11.98 6.64 6.79
N PRO A 216 11.48 7.78 6.25
CA PRO A 216 10.56 8.67 6.98
C PRO A 216 9.12 8.17 6.99
N VAL A 217 8.87 7.06 7.69
CA VAL A 217 7.59 6.37 7.75
C VAL A 217 6.45 7.27 8.23
N GLU A 218 6.70 8.17 9.20
CA GLU A 218 5.68 9.07 9.75
C GLU A 218 5.21 10.09 8.71
N LEU A 219 6.08 10.58 7.83
CA LEU A 219 5.71 11.52 6.77
C LEU A 219 4.84 10.82 5.70
N VAL A 220 5.17 9.56 5.38
CA VAL A 220 4.37 8.74 4.47
C VAL A 220 2.99 8.45 5.07
N GLN A 221 2.92 8.14 6.38
CA GLN A 221 1.67 7.97 7.12
C GLN A 221 0.82 9.26 7.11
N GLN A 222 1.42 10.42 7.37
CA GLN A 222 0.69 11.70 7.33
C GLN A 222 0.11 11.97 5.94
N SER A 223 0.89 11.72 4.89
CA SER A 223 0.44 11.85 3.51
C SER A 223 -0.69 10.87 3.17
N LEU A 224 -0.59 9.61 3.62
CA LEU A 224 -1.66 8.60 3.48
C LEU A 224 -2.99 9.08 4.08
N LEU A 225 -2.95 9.67 5.28
CA LEU A 225 -4.14 10.18 5.98
C LEU A 225 -4.71 11.44 5.34
N ALA A 226 -3.86 12.28 4.73
CA ALA A 226 -4.31 13.43 3.95
C ALA A 226 -5.07 12.99 2.69
N ASP A 227 -4.53 12.01 1.95
CA ASP A 227 -5.16 11.49 0.74
C ASP A 227 -6.50 10.80 1.00
N GLU A 228 -6.68 10.10 2.13
CA GLU A 228 -7.98 9.51 2.50
C GLU A 228 -9.09 10.57 2.58
N LYS A 229 -8.78 11.76 3.11
CA LYS A 229 -9.75 12.86 3.20
C LYS A 229 -10.12 13.39 1.81
N ILE A 230 -9.15 13.43 0.90
CA ILE A 230 -9.34 13.90 -0.48
C ILE A 230 -10.15 12.87 -1.26
N LEU A 231 -9.81 11.58 -1.17
CA LEU A 231 -10.53 10.50 -1.85
C LEU A 231 -12.01 10.47 -1.47
N ALA A 232 -12.33 10.66 -0.19
CA ALA A 232 -13.70 10.75 0.27
C ALA A 232 -14.51 11.93 -0.32
N SER A 233 -13.84 12.95 -0.88
CA SER A 233 -14.52 14.09 -1.51
C SER A 233 -14.94 13.84 -2.96
N PHE A 234 -14.30 12.90 -3.67
CA PHE A 234 -14.65 12.58 -5.06
C PHE A 234 -16.02 11.89 -5.20
N ASP A 235 -16.50 11.23 -4.13
CA ASP A 235 -17.75 10.46 -4.12
C ASP A 235 -19.02 11.34 -4.01
N ASN A 236 -18.89 12.65 -3.77
CA ASN A 236 -20.00 13.47 -3.26
C ASN A 236 -20.62 14.49 -4.23
N ASP A 237 -20.08 14.74 -5.44
CA ASP A 237 -20.64 15.75 -6.34
C ASP A 237 -20.65 15.34 -7.83
N PRO A 238 -21.79 15.49 -8.55
CA PRO A 238 -21.77 15.47 -10.00
C PRO A 238 -21.00 16.70 -10.50
N LEU A 239 -19.81 16.47 -11.06
CA LEU A 239 -18.80 17.49 -11.33
C LEU A 239 -19.20 18.64 -12.28
N GLY A 240 -20.39 18.62 -12.89
CA GLY A 240 -20.80 19.65 -13.87
C GLY A 240 -19.90 19.75 -15.11
N ILE A 241 -18.95 18.82 -15.27
CA ILE A 241 -17.96 18.75 -16.34
C ILE A 241 -18.48 17.80 -17.42
N ALA A 242 -18.40 18.24 -18.68
CA ALA A 242 -18.80 17.42 -19.81
C ALA A 242 -17.82 16.27 -20.08
N TYR A 243 -18.35 15.13 -20.52
CA TYR A 243 -17.55 14.03 -21.09
C TYR A 243 -16.85 14.50 -22.37
N PRO A 244 -15.59 14.10 -22.66
CA PRO A 244 -14.76 13.11 -21.96
C PRO A 244 -13.92 13.62 -20.78
N ALA A 245 -13.89 14.92 -20.50
CA ALA A 245 -13.06 15.48 -19.41
C ALA A 245 -13.48 14.93 -18.03
N SER A 246 -14.77 14.74 -17.77
CA SER A 246 -15.25 14.18 -16.50
C SER A 246 -14.75 12.75 -16.24
N GLY A 247 -14.57 11.93 -17.29
CA GLY A 247 -14.02 10.58 -17.16
C GLY A 247 -12.57 10.58 -16.67
N MET A 248 -11.80 11.62 -17.00
CA MET A 248 -10.42 11.77 -16.51
C MET A 248 -10.36 12.12 -15.02
N VAL A 249 -11.40 12.77 -14.47
CA VAL A 249 -11.48 13.03 -13.02
C VAL A 249 -11.63 11.70 -12.25
N SER A 250 -12.46 10.79 -12.76
CA SER A 250 -12.56 9.43 -12.20
C SER A 250 -11.25 8.67 -12.32
N GLN A 251 -10.56 8.73 -13.47
CA GLN A 251 -9.23 8.11 -13.61
C GLN A 251 -8.19 8.70 -12.66
N PHE A 252 -8.23 10.02 -12.42
CA PHE A 252 -7.36 10.68 -11.46
C PHE A 252 -7.61 10.20 -10.03
N SER A 253 -8.88 10.04 -9.63
CA SER A 253 -9.24 9.46 -8.33
C SER A 253 -8.76 8.00 -8.19
N VAL A 254 -8.83 7.21 -9.26
CA VAL A 254 -8.31 5.83 -9.29
C VAL A 254 -6.79 5.84 -9.14
N ALA A 255 -6.07 6.70 -9.86
CA ALA A 255 -4.62 6.84 -9.74
C ALA A 255 -4.18 7.26 -8.33
N LEU A 256 -4.92 8.19 -7.70
CA LEU A 256 -4.68 8.58 -6.30
C LEU A 256 -4.93 7.42 -5.34
N SER A 257 -5.96 6.60 -5.58
CA SER A 257 -6.24 5.39 -4.80
C SER A 257 -5.11 4.37 -4.91
N SER A 258 -4.52 4.20 -6.10
CA SER A 258 -3.35 3.33 -6.31
C SER A 258 -2.12 3.83 -5.53
N ILE A 259 -1.85 5.14 -5.57
CA ILE A 259 -0.79 5.75 -4.74
C ILE A 259 -1.08 5.56 -3.25
N GLN A 260 -2.35 5.66 -2.83
CA GLN A 260 -2.75 5.42 -1.46
C GLN A 260 -2.44 3.97 -1.04
N GLN A 261 -2.72 2.98 -1.90
CA GLN A 261 -2.38 1.58 -1.63
C GLN A 261 -0.87 1.38 -1.55
N LEU A 262 -0.09 1.98 -2.45
CA LEU A 262 1.37 1.96 -2.39
C LEU A 262 1.90 2.49 -1.05
N LYS A 263 1.31 3.57 -0.52
CA LYS A 263 1.68 4.11 0.80
C LYS A 263 1.33 3.17 1.94
N ARG A 264 0.17 2.50 1.88
CA ARG A 264 -0.22 1.48 2.88
C ARG A 264 0.81 0.35 2.91
N ASP A 265 1.11 -0.23 1.75
CA ASP A 265 2.06 -1.32 1.62
C ASP A 265 3.46 -0.92 2.11
N ALA A 266 3.90 0.31 1.81
CA ALA A 266 5.19 0.82 2.25
C ALA A 266 5.26 1.08 3.77
N VAL A 267 4.18 1.59 4.38
CA VAL A 267 4.11 1.80 5.83
C VAL A 267 4.08 0.47 6.56
N ASP A 268 3.22 -0.45 6.13
CA ASP A 268 3.04 -1.74 6.79
C ASP A 268 4.28 -2.63 6.61
N GLY A 269 4.92 -2.56 5.43
CA GLY A 269 6.12 -3.32 5.09
C GLY A 269 7.42 -2.81 5.71
N TYR A 270 7.42 -1.70 6.46
CA TYR A 270 8.64 -1.15 7.08
C TYR A 270 9.03 -1.90 8.37
N SER A 271 9.26 -3.20 8.24
CA SER A 271 9.66 -4.12 9.33
C SER A 271 11.12 -3.94 9.76
N LEU A 272 11.54 -4.63 10.83
CA LEU A 272 12.94 -4.66 11.26
C LEU A 272 13.89 -5.13 10.15
N ALA A 273 13.45 -6.09 9.33
CA ALA A 273 14.22 -6.58 8.19
C ALA A 273 14.39 -5.49 7.13
N ALA A 274 13.31 -4.77 6.80
CA ALA A 274 13.33 -3.64 5.87
C ALA A 274 14.20 -2.48 6.35
N GLN A 275 14.40 -2.32 7.66
CA GLN A 275 15.27 -1.32 8.27
C GLN A 275 16.77 -1.63 8.12
N GLN A 276 17.15 -2.87 7.79
CA GLN A 276 18.56 -3.25 7.63
C GLN A 276 19.19 -2.70 6.34
N SER A 277 18.39 -2.15 5.43
CA SER A 277 18.87 -1.62 4.16
C SER A 277 18.07 -0.37 3.75
N ALA A 278 18.50 0.30 2.69
CA ALA A 278 17.75 1.37 2.03
C ALA A 278 16.85 0.86 0.89
N GLU A 279 16.83 -0.45 0.64
CA GLU A 279 16.09 -1.05 -0.48
C GLU A 279 14.59 -0.78 -0.40
N HIS A 280 14.01 -0.87 0.81
CA HIS A 280 12.59 -0.59 1.04
C HIS A 280 12.21 0.84 0.63
N GLY A 281 12.95 1.82 1.15
CA GLY A 281 12.73 3.23 0.83
C GLY A 281 12.96 3.54 -0.65
N ASN A 282 14.00 2.94 -1.25
CA ASN A 282 14.31 3.06 -2.67
C ASN A 282 13.21 2.46 -3.56
N ALA A 283 12.64 1.32 -3.17
CA ALA A 283 11.54 0.68 -3.89
C ALA A 283 10.29 1.56 -3.87
N PHE A 284 9.92 2.09 -2.71
CA PHE A 284 8.81 3.03 -2.58
C PHE A 284 9.04 4.31 -3.37
N TYR A 285 10.24 4.91 -3.30
CA TYR A 285 10.58 6.12 -4.05
C TYR A 285 10.34 5.95 -5.56
N ARG A 286 10.86 4.86 -6.14
CA ARG A 286 10.70 4.57 -7.57
C ARG A 286 9.24 4.36 -7.95
N ALA A 287 8.52 3.57 -7.16
CA ALA A 287 7.11 3.28 -7.41
C ALA A 287 6.26 4.56 -7.32
N LEU A 288 6.49 5.40 -6.31
CA LEU A 288 5.77 6.66 -6.13
C LEU A 288 6.02 7.62 -7.29
N LEU A 289 7.28 7.79 -7.70
CA LEU A 289 7.64 8.61 -8.86
C LEU A 289 6.97 8.11 -10.15
N MET A 290 6.94 6.79 -10.34
CA MET A 290 6.30 6.16 -11.50
C MET A 290 4.79 6.39 -11.50
N HIS A 291 4.08 6.05 -10.43
CA HIS A 291 2.63 6.24 -10.32
C HIS A 291 2.25 7.72 -10.41
N TYR A 292 3.08 8.63 -9.86
CA TYR A 292 2.88 10.06 -10.05
C TYR A 292 2.94 10.45 -11.53
N ASN A 293 4.02 10.10 -12.24
CA ASN A 293 4.25 10.56 -13.60
C ASN A 293 3.37 9.86 -14.65
N GLN A 294 3.12 8.55 -14.47
CA GLN A 294 2.49 7.70 -15.49
C GLN A 294 1.00 7.52 -15.30
N ASP A 295 0.48 7.65 -14.07
CA ASP A 295 -0.95 7.49 -13.80
C ASP A 295 -1.60 8.82 -13.41
N LEU A 296 -1.14 9.42 -12.31
CA LEU A 296 -1.79 10.60 -11.72
C LEU A 296 -1.66 11.82 -12.63
N LEU A 297 -0.44 12.13 -13.07
CA LEU A 297 -0.17 13.22 -14.00
C LEU A 297 -0.79 12.95 -15.38
N ALA A 298 -0.75 11.70 -15.86
CA ALA A 298 -1.32 11.33 -17.15
C ALA A 298 -2.85 11.53 -17.18
N ALA A 299 -3.57 11.13 -16.13
CA ALA A 299 -5.00 11.39 -16.01
C ALA A 299 -5.31 12.89 -15.99
N ARG A 300 -4.50 13.69 -15.28
CA ARG A 300 -4.63 15.15 -15.22
C ARG A 300 -4.33 15.81 -16.57
N ASP A 301 -3.34 15.34 -17.32
CA ASP A 301 -3.07 15.83 -18.67
C ASP A 301 -4.16 15.42 -19.66
N GLY A 302 -4.76 14.24 -19.48
CA GLY A 302 -5.98 13.84 -20.16
C GLY A 302 -7.13 14.83 -19.90
N PHE A 303 -7.33 15.23 -18.64
CA PHE A 303 -8.34 16.24 -18.28
C PHE A 303 -8.09 17.57 -19.00
N VAL A 304 -6.85 18.05 -19.03
CA VAL A 304 -6.48 19.27 -19.76
C VAL A 304 -6.77 19.15 -21.26
N ASN A 305 -6.36 18.04 -21.88
CA ASN A 305 -6.54 17.81 -23.32
C ASN A 305 -8.02 17.77 -23.70
N TYR A 306 -8.84 17.05 -22.94
CA TYR A 306 -10.28 16.95 -23.19
C TYR A 306 -11.06 18.21 -22.82
N SER A 307 -10.47 19.12 -22.04
CA SER A 307 -11.08 20.40 -21.70
C SER A 307 -10.88 21.47 -22.78
N LEU A 308 -9.96 21.28 -23.75
CA LEU A 308 -9.47 22.32 -24.66
C LEU A 308 -10.55 23.14 -25.37
N LEU A 309 -11.66 22.50 -25.79
CA LEU A 309 -12.78 23.16 -26.47
C LEU A 309 -13.57 24.09 -25.55
N THR A 310 -13.55 23.82 -24.24
CA THR A 310 -14.29 24.58 -23.22
C THR A 310 -13.36 25.56 -22.49
N LYS A 311 -12.16 25.10 -22.11
CA LYS A 311 -11.13 25.85 -21.39
C LYS A 311 -9.74 25.41 -21.82
N ARG A 312 -8.87 26.40 -22.02
CA ARG A 312 -7.45 26.18 -22.33
C ARG A 312 -6.66 26.06 -21.03
N LEU A 313 -6.61 24.87 -20.46
CA LEU A 313 -5.96 24.61 -19.17
C LEU A 313 -4.44 24.42 -19.32
N LEU A 314 -3.64 24.68 -18.28
CA LEU A 314 -2.18 24.56 -18.33
C LEU A 314 -1.76 23.11 -18.07
N HIS A 315 -0.76 22.55 -18.76
CA HIS A 315 -0.17 21.24 -18.41
C HIS A 315 0.69 21.30 -17.14
N SER A 316 0.85 20.18 -16.42
CA SER A 316 1.75 20.08 -15.26
C SER A 316 2.99 19.26 -15.65
N PRO A 317 4.19 19.61 -15.15
CA PRO A 317 5.41 18.91 -15.55
C PRO A 317 5.57 17.60 -14.78
N LYS A 318 6.24 16.64 -15.42
CA LYS A 318 6.78 15.42 -14.81
C LYS A 318 7.80 15.77 -13.72
N LEU A 319 7.85 14.94 -12.69
CA LEU A 319 8.92 14.96 -11.70
C LEU A 319 10.14 14.20 -12.22
N SER A 320 11.32 14.63 -11.78
CA SER A 320 12.61 14.01 -12.11
C SER A 320 13.17 13.33 -10.87
N PRO A 321 13.86 12.17 -11.02
CA PRO A 321 14.46 11.49 -9.88
C PRO A 321 15.62 12.31 -9.29
N VAL A 322 15.91 12.08 -8.01
CA VAL A 322 17.08 12.60 -7.28
C VAL A 322 17.65 11.45 -6.44
N PHE A 323 18.96 11.44 -6.22
CA PHE A 323 19.63 10.40 -5.43
C PHE A 323 20.67 10.98 -4.48
N SER A 324 21.14 10.14 -3.56
CA SER A 324 22.18 10.47 -2.60
C SER A 324 23.23 9.36 -2.51
N LEU A 325 24.50 9.77 -2.46
CA LEU A 325 25.68 8.97 -2.13
C LEU A 325 25.97 8.97 -0.62
N ALA A 326 25.27 9.79 0.16
CA ALA A 326 25.47 9.81 1.60
C ALA A 326 25.15 8.44 2.20
N THR A 327 25.93 8.02 3.18
CA THR A 327 25.57 6.85 4.00
C THR A 327 24.25 7.15 4.68
N PRO A 328 23.22 6.29 4.53
CA PRO A 328 21.97 6.48 5.24
C PRO A 328 22.21 6.43 6.75
N THR A 329 21.40 7.16 7.52
CA THR A 329 21.49 7.12 8.98
C THR A 329 20.74 5.88 9.48
N PRO A 330 21.36 5.00 10.28
CA PRO A 330 20.69 3.82 10.81
C PRO A 330 19.61 4.23 11.83
N PRO A 331 18.51 3.48 11.97
CA PRO A 331 17.53 3.70 13.01
C PRO A 331 18.13 3.46 14.41
N ALA A 332 17.63 4.19 15.41
CA ALA A 332 18.04 3.98 16.79
C ALA A 332 17.57 2.59 17.28
N GLN A 333 18.52 1.70 17.59
CA GLN A 333 18.19 0.38 18.12
C GLN A 333 17.91 0.48 19.62
N GLY A 334 16.65 0.30 20.02
CA GLY A 334 16.29 0.21 21.44
C GLY A 334 16.83 -1.08 22.05
N THR A 335 17.77 -1.00 23.00
CA THR A 335 18.40 -2.17 23.64
C THR A 335 17.58 -2.77 24.78
N GLY A 336 16.42 -2.19 25.11
CA GLY A 336 15.55 -2.63 26.19
C GLY A 336 14.72 -3.87 25.86
N GLN A 337 14.23 -4.52 26.91
CA GLN A 337 13.17 -5.51 26.81
C GLN A 337 11.90 -4.87 26.25
N THR A 338 11.12 -5.64 25.51
CA THR A 338 9.85 -5.16 24.96
C THR A 338 8.89 -4.79 26.09
N PRO A 339 8.33 -3.58 26.11
CA PRO A 339 7.35 -3.19 27.11
C PRO A 339 6.06 -3.99 26.92
N ALA A 340 5.50 -4.48 28.02
CA ALA A 340 4.20 -5.13 28.00
C ALA A 340 3.10 -4.14 27.58
N PHE A 341 2.13 -4.60 26.79
CA PHE A 341 0.96 -3.83 26.43
C PHE A 341 0.18 -3.46 27.70
N GLN A 342 -0.40 -2.26 27.70
CA GLN A 342 -1.30 -1.82 28.77
C GLN A 342 -2.72 -2.19 28.39
N ASP A 343 -3.31 -3.13 29.13
CA ASP A 343 -4.71 -3.48 28.94
C ASP A 343 -5.63 -2.34 29.40
N MET A 344 -6.79 -2.23 28.75
CA MET A 344 -7.79 -1.23 29.09
C MET A 344 -9.08 -1.93 29.48
N ALA A 345 -9.64 -1.55 30.63
CA ALA A 345 -10.91 -2.07 31.08
C ALA A 345 -12.00 -1.79 30.01
N PRO A 346 -12.77 -2.81 29.59
CA PRO A 346 -13.80 -2.62 28.57
C PRO A 346 -14.86 -1.63 29.03
N SER A 347 -15.21 -0.68 28.16
CA SER A 347 -16.37 0.16 28.40
C SER A 347 -17.65 -0.65 28.28
N VAL A 348 -18.64 -0.38 29.14
CA VAL A 348 -19.97 -1.02 29.03
C VAL A 348 -20.57 -0.66 27.67
N PHE A 349 -20.85 -1.68 26.85
CA PHE A 349 -21.36 -1.51 25.50
C PHE A 349 -22.84 -1.88 25.43
N THR A 350 -23.69 -0.91 25.09
CA THR A 350 -25.13 -1.12 24.88
C THR A 350 -25.56 -0.41 23.60
N THR A 351 -26.30 -1.09 22.75
CA THR A 351 -26.83 -0.53 21.50
C THR A 351 -28.29 -0.16 21.65
N LYS A 352 -28.70 0.87 20.92
CA LYS A 352 -30.11 1.27 20.77
C LYS A 352 -30.50 1.13 19.30
N PRO A 353 -31.69 0.56 19.00
CA PRO A 353 -32.18 0.49 17.62
C PRO A 353 -32.21 1.87 16.96
N ALA A 354 -31.64 1.99 15.77
CA ALA A 354 -31.70 3.19 14.95
C ALA A 354 -33.02 3.25 14.17
N ALA A 355 -33.50 4.46 13.89
CA ALA A 355 -34.74 4.67 13.14
C ALA A 355 -34.54 4.63 11.61
N SER A 356 -33.32 4.87 11.14
CA SER A 356 -32.96 4.96 9.72
C SER A 356 -31.91 3.92 9.34
N PRO A 357 -31.79 3.56 8.06
CA PRO A 357 -30.72 2.68 7.59
C PRO A 357 -29.31 3.20 7.89
N LEU A 358 -28.35 2.26 7.90
CA LEU A 358 -26.94 2.54 8.17
C LEU A 358 -26.35 3.45 7.07
N PRO A 359 -25.73 4.59 7.41
CA PRO A 359 -25.04 5.41 6.42
C PRO A 359 -23.87 4.65 5.78
N LYS A 360 -23.68 4.80 4.47
CA LYS A 360 -22.60 4.13 3.69
C LYS A 360 -21.22 4.31 4.34
N ALA A 361 -20.88 5.53 4.76
CA ALA A 361 -19.60 5.81 5.42
C ALA A 361 -19.43 5.05 6.74
N THR A 362 -20.51 4.89 7.53
CA THR A 362 -20.48 4.09 8.76
C THR A 362 -20.32 2.61 8.44
N ALA A 363 -21.05 2.09 7.45
CA ALA A 363 -20.94 0.69 7.00
C ALA A 363 -19.50 0.36 6.56
N GLN A 364 -18.89 1.22 5.74
CA GLN A 364 -17.50 1.07 5.30
C GLN A 364 -16.51 1.03 6.48
N VAL A 365 -16.68 1.88 7.49
CA VAL A 365 -15.81 1.87 8.66
C VAL A 365 -15.99 0.59 9.47
N LEU A 366 -17.22 0.13 9.71
CA LEU A 366 -17.47 -1.15 10.39
C LEU A 366 -16.85 -2.34 9.64
N SER A 367 -16.96 -2.39 8.31
CA SER A 367 -16.27 -3.40 7.50
C SER A 367 -14.74 -3.30 7.58
N ARG A 368 -14.18 -2.08 7.66
CA ARG A 368 -12.74 -1.87 7.87
C ARG A 368 -12.26 -2.37 9.24
N TYR A 369 -13.08 -2.29 10.29
CA TYR A 369 -12.75 -2.92 11.58
C TYR A 369 -12.60 -4.44 11.43
N VAL A 370 -13.54 -5.08 10.71
CA VAL A 370 -13.45 -6.52 10.42
C VAL A 370 -12.21 -6.85 9.57
N GLY A 371 -11.91 -6.02 8.57
CA GLY A 371 -10.69 -6.14 7.76
C GLY A 371 -9.41 -6.06 8.60
N PHE A 372 -9.33 -5.11 9.54
CA PHE A 372 -8.21 -5.00 10.46
C PHE A 372 -8.06 -6.24 11.35
N ILE A 373 -9.16 -6.78 11.90
CA ILE A 373 -9.14 -8.00 12.71
C ILE A 373 -8.61 -9.18 11.88
N ASN A 374 -9.11 -9.36 10.66
CA ASN A 374 -8.69 -10.46 9.79
C ASN A 374 -7.22 -10.36 9.37
N GLU A 375 -6.76 -9.15 9.08
CA GLU A 375 -5.34 -8.91 8.80
C GLU A 375 -4.49 -9.22 10.03
N SER A 376 -4.89 -8.75 11.21
CA SER A 376 -4.20 -9.03 12.46
C SER A 376 -4.09 -10.54 12.73
N LEU A 377 -5.16 -11.29 12.50
CA LEU A 377 -5.17 -12.74 12.63
C LEU A 377 -4.24 -13.45 11.63
N ARG A 378 -4.16 -12.94 10.39
CA ARG A 378 -3.21 -13.44 9.39
C ARG A 378 -1.77 -13.28 9.87
N GLN A 379 -1.46 -12.14 10.46
CA GLN A 379 -0.12 -11.84 10.97
C GLN A 379 0.20 -12.65 12.22
N MET A 380 -0.77 -12.81 13.13
CA MET A 380 -0.63 -13.73 14.27
C MET A 380 -0.35 -15.16 13.82
N HIS A 381 -1.05 -15.67 12.80
CA HIS A 381 -0.79 -17.01 12.28
C HIS A 381 0.65 -17.15 11.76
N ARG A 382 1.18 -16.14 11.06
CA ARG A 382 2.59 -16.13 10.63
C ARG A 382 3.54 -16.19 11.83
N ILE A 383 3.31 -15.36 12.84
CA ILE A 383 4.11 -15.37 14.08
C ILE A 383 4.04 -16.74 14.77
N GLN A 384 2.85 -17.35 14.87
CA GLN A 384 2.65 -18.67 15.45
C GLN A 384 3.51 -19.74 14.75
N LEU A 385 3.53 -19.75 13.41
CA LEU A 385 4.35 -20.68 12.64
C LEU A 385 5.85 -20.46 12.89
N LEU A 386 6.30 -19.22 12.88
CA LEU A 386 7.71 -18.87 13.12
C LEU A 386 8.15 -19.29 14.52
N ILE A 387 7.33 -19.00 15.52
CA ILE A 387 7.60 -19.32 16.92
C ILE A 387 7.57 -20.83 17.16
N ARG A 388 6.66 -21.59 16.53
CA ARG A 388 6.62 -23.06 16.61
C ARG A 388 7.89 -23.69 16.03
N ASN A 389 8.35 -23.18 14.90
CA ASN A 389 9.59 -23.63 14.25
C ASN A 389 10.83 -23.30 15.08
N TYR A 390 10.85 -22.09 15.66
CA TYR A 390 11.89 -21.66 16.60
C TYR A 390 11.93 -22.54 17.85
N GLN A 391 10.78 -22.76 18.51
CA GLN A 391 10.69 -23.60 19.70
C GLN A 391 11.25 -25.00 19.44
N SER A 392 10.84 -25.62 18.33
CA SER A 392 11.34 -26.95 17.93
C SER A 392 12.85 -26.98 17.74
N SER A 393 13.44 -25.89 17.27
CA SER A 393 14.89 -25.74 17.11
C SER A 393 15.59 -25.47 18.44
N ALA A 394 14.99 -24.65 19.31
CA ALA A 394 15.51 -24.27 20.61
C ALA A 394 15.63 -25.46 21.57
N GLU A 395 14.70 -26.43 21.53
CA GLU A 395 14.75 -27.64 22.36
C GLU A 395 16.10 -28.39 22.26
N TYR A 396 16.74 -28.40 21.10
CA TYR A 396 18.05 -29.04 20.91
C TYR A 396 19.22 -28.33 21.61
N TYR A 397 19.01 -27.12 22.13
CA TYR A 397 20.03 -26.33 22.84
C TYR A 397 19.87 -26.39 24.36
N ARG A 398 18.87 -27.12 24.88
CA ARG A 398 18.69 -27.34 26.32
C ARG A 398 19.80 -28.17 26.95
N SER A 399 20.42 -29.06 26.17
CA SER A 399 21.61 -29.83 26.57
C SER A 399 22.87 -29.15 26.05
N PRO A 400 23.77 -28.63 26.93
CA PRO A 400 25.01 -27.99 26.49
C PRO A 400 25.91 -28.91 25.65
N ALA A 401 25.89 -30.22 25.91
CA ALA A 401 26.68 -31.20 25.18
C ALA A 401 26.22 -31.38 23.72
N ASP A 402 24.92 -31.25 23.47
CA ASP A 402 24.32 -31.38 22.13
C ASP A 402 24.38 -30.04 21.37
N ALA A 403 24.31 -28.92 22.08
CA ALA A 403 24.36 -27.57 21.53
C ALA A 403 25.70 -27.24 20.83
N VAL A 404 26.84 -27.74 21.34
CA VAL A 404 28.18 -27.43 20.80
C VAL A 404 28.39 -28.00 19.39
N LYS A 405 27.69 -29.08 19.04
CA LYS A 405 27.81 -29.77 17.75
C LYS A 405 26.91 -29.18 16.65
N ARG A 406 26.12 -28.17 16.97
CA ARG A 406 25.10 -27.61 16.08
C ARG A 406 25.49 -26.24 15.53
N ALA A 407 24.88 -25.87 14.42
CA ALA A 407 24.90 -24.50 13.92
C ALA A 407 24.38 -23.52 14.99
N PRO A 408 24.60 -22.20 14.88
CA PRO A 408 23.98 -21.26 15.80
C PRO A 408 22.44 -21.32 15.74
N LEU A 409 21.77 -21.25 16.88
CA LEU A 409 20.32 -21.03 16.93
C LEU A 409 20.00 -19.66 16.31
N THR A 410 19.02 -19.61 15.41
CA THR A 410 18.59 -18.40 14.70
C THR A 410 17.08 -18.21 14.83
N TYR A 411 16.65 -16.95 14.74
CA TYR A 411 15.25 -16.56 14.59
C TYR A 411 15.17 -15.44 13.55
N THR A 412 14.30 -15.60 12.56
CA THR A 412 14.03 -14.60 11.51
C THR A 412 12.52 -14.36 11.44
N TYR A 413 12.11 -13.14 11.10
CA TYR A 413 10.69 -12.77 11.11
C TYR A 413 10.30 -11.82 9.97
N ASP A 414 11.04 -11.87 8.86
CA ASP A 414 11.01 -10.89 7.76
C ASP A 414 9.65 -10.78 7.05
N GLU A 415 8.80 -11.82 7.15
CA GLU A 415 7.48 -11.90 6.49
C GLU A 415 6.31 -11.34 7.33
N VAL A 416 6.55 -10.97 8.58
CA VAL A 416 5.49 -10.41 9.45
C VAL A 416 5.36 -8.92 9.20
N ILE A 417 4.12 -8.48 9.04
CA ILE A 417 3.75 -7.11 8.67
C ILE A 417 2.76 -6.60 9.71
N LEU A 418 3.02 -5.46 10.34
CA LEU A 418 2.05 -4.84 11.23
C LEU A 418 1.05 -4.01 10.41
N PRO A 419 -0.27 -4.13 10.63
CA PRO A 419 -1.29 -3.36 9.89
C PRO A 419 -1.42 -1.92 10.40
N VAL A 420 -0.30 -1.18 10.44
CA VAL A 420 -0.20 0.19 10.98
C VAL A 420 -1.07 1.16 10.18
N SER A 421 -1.04 1.04 8.86
CA SER A 421 -1.80 1.87 7.93
C SER A 421 -3.31 1.73 8.15
N ALA A 422 -3.80 0.48 8.27
CA ALA A 422 -5.20 0.17 8.53
C ALA A 422 -5.66 0.71 9.90
N TYR A 423 -4.82 0.54 10.94
CA TYR A 423 -5.07 1.10 12.26
C TYR A 423 -5.23 2.63 12.23
N GLN A 424 -4.28 3.35 11.62
CA GLN A 424 -4.33 4.83 11.54
C GLN A 424 -5.53 5.35 10.74
N LEU A 425 -5.88 4.66 9.64
CA LEU A 425 -7.06 4.98 8.85
C LEU A 425 -8.36 4.76 9.66
N LEU A 426 -8.44 3.69 10.45
CA LEU A 426 -9.59 3.46 11.35
C LEU A 426 -9.71 4.54 12.42
N LEU A 427 -8.61 4.96 13.04
CA LEU A 427 -8.63 6.08 14.00
C LEU A 427 -9.18 7.36 13.35
N THR A 428 -8.72 7.68 12.14
CA THR A 428 -9.16 8.89 11.40
C THR A 428 -10.62 8.80 10.97
N THR A 429 -11.06 7.63 10.52
CA THR A 429 -12.41 7.41 10.00
C THR A 429 -13.44 7.05 11.09
N SER A 430 -12.99 6.81 12.33
CA SER A 430 -13.84 6.57 13.51
C SER A 430 -14.89 7.68 13.74
N ARG A 431 -14.67 8.88 13.21
CA ARG A 431 -15.66 9.97 13.18
C ARG A 431 -17.00 9.59 12.54
N HIS A 432 -17.01 8.59 11.65
CA HIS A 432 -18.23 8.07 11.02
C HIS A 432 -18.95 7.02 11.88
N ILE A 433 -18.34 6.53 12.96
CA ILE A 433 -19.01 5.73 13.98
C ILE A 433 -19.90 6.67 14.84
N PRO A 434 -21.14 6.27 15.15
CA PRO A 434 -22.01 7.03 16.04
C PRO A 434 -21.35 7.35 17.37
N LEU A 435 -21.54 8.58 17.85
CA LEU A 435 -20.89 9.09 19.06
C LEU A 435 -21.02 8.18 20.29
N PRO A 436 -22.18 7.55 20.58
CA PRO A 436 -22.33 6.66 21.74
C PRO A 436 -21.43 5.43 21.72
N TYR A 437 -21.01 4.97 20.55
CA TYR A 437 -20.26 3.71 20.38
C TYR A 437 -18.77 3.93 20.13
N ARG A 438 -18.42 5.12 19.60
CA ARG A 438 -17.10 5.44 19.05
C ARG A 438 -15.95 5.16 20.01
N ALA A 439 -16.04 5.63 21.25
CA ALA A 439 -14.96 5.47 22.23
C ALA A 439 -14.69 3.97 22.51
N SER A 440 -15.75 3.20 22.80
CA SER A 440 -15.62 1.77 23.12
C SER A 440 -14.91 0.98 22.02
N VAL A 441 -15.37 1.10 20.75
CA VAL A 441 -14.75 0.34 19.65
C VAL A 441 -13.35 0.84 19.31
N THR A 442 -13.09 2.14 19.47
CA THR A 442 -11.77 2.73 19.21
C THR A 442 -10.76 2.31 20.27
N ASP A 443 -11.16 2.22 21.54
CA ASP A 443 -10.26 1.79 22.61
C ASP A 443 -9.96 0.29 22.53
N GLN A 444 -10.96 -0.53 22.18
CA GLN A 444 -10.74 -1.96 21.89
C GLN A 444 -9.79 -2.16 20.71
N LEU A 445 -9.90 -1.34 19.65
CA LEU A 445 -8.96 -1.35 18.52
C LEU A 445 -7.52 -1.03 18.96
N LYS A 446 -7.34 -0.02 19.83
CA LYS A 446 -6.02 0.33 20.39
C LYS A 446 -5.42 -0.84 21.16
N VAL A 447 -6.22 -1.53 21.97
CA VAL A 447 -5.75 -2.72 22.73
C VAL A 447 -5.27 -3.81 21.78
N LEU A 448 -6.04 -4.15 20.73
CA LEU A 448 -5.62 -5.15 19.74
C LEU A 448 -4.32 -4.76 19.04
N PHE A 449 -4.20 -3.50 18.62
CA PHE A 449 -2.98 -3.03 17.97
C PHE A 449 -1.78 -3.01 18.94
N ALA A 450 -2.00 -2.69 20.21
CA ALA A 450 -0.95 -2.73 21.24
C ALA A 450 -0.45 -4.16 21.50
N ILE A 451 -1.35 -5.15 21.51
CA ILE A 451 -0.98 -6.57 21.62
C ILE A 451 -0.09 -6.99 20.43
N LEU A 452 -0.46 -6.64 19.20
CA LEU A 452 0.37 -6.93 18.02
C LEU A 452 1.72 -6.23 18.08
N THR A 453 1.75 -5.00 18.58
CA THR A 453 2.98 -4.22 18.76
C THR A 453 3.92 -4.89 19.78
N GLU A 454 3.37 -5.42 20.88
CA GLU A 454 4.17 -6.20 21.82
C GLU A 454 4.70 -7.49 21.17
N MET A 455 3.86 -8.21 20.42
CA MET A 455 4.30 -9.40 19.69
C MET A 455 5.47 -9.09 18.73
N ASP A 456 5.38 -8.03 17.93
CA ASP A 456 6.47 -7.60 17.04
C ASP A 456 7.75 -7.24 17.80
N GLY A 457 7.62 -6.54 18.94
CA GLY A 457 8.76 -6.26 19.82
C GLY A 457 9.41 -7.52 20.38
N LEU A 458 8.62 -8.52 20.79
CA LEU A 458 9.13 -9.81 21.26
C LEU A 458 9.86 -10.58 20.14
N SER A 459 9.39 -10.52 18.89
CA SER A 459 10.10 -11.06 17.73
C SER A 459 11.45 -10.36 17.54
N THR A 460 11.46 -9.02 17.60
CA THR A 460 12.71 -8.22 17.54
C THR A 460 13.67 -8.61 18.66
N GLU A 461 13.16 -8.87 19.86
CA GLU A 461 13.95 -9.33 20.99
C GLU A 461 14.58 -10.71 20.74
N LEU A 462 13.83 -11.67 20.18
CA LEU A 462 14.35 -12.99 19.81
C LEU A 462 15.43 -12.94 18.72
N VAL A 463 15.28 -12.05 17.73
CA VAL A 463 16.33 -11.81 16.71
C VAL A 463 17.63 -11.38 17.39
N ARG A 464 17.57 -10.38 18.27
CA ARG A 464 18.77 -9.90 18.99
C ARG A 464 19.36 -10.96 19.90
N TYR A 465 18.51 -11.66 20.64
CA TYR A 465 18.87 -12.71 21.57
C TYR A 465 19.63 -13.86 20.88
N THR A 466 19.12 -14.32 19.72
CA THR A 466 19.77 -15.38 18.93
C THR A 466 21.06 -14.88 18.25
N SER A 467 21.04 -13.67 17.66
CA SER A 467 22.21 -13.07 17.02
C SER A 467 23.35 -12.82 18.00
N GLY A 468 23.04 -12.37 19.21
CA GLY A 468 24.00 -12.17 20.31
C GLY A 468 24.43 -13.46 21.01
N LYS A 469 23.90 -14.62 20.61
CA LYS A 469 24.15 -15.94 21.23
C LYS A 469 23.88 -15.98 22.73
N GLN A 470 22.96 -15.15 23.22
CA GLN A 470 22.63 -15.05 24.65
C GLN A 470 22.09 -16.37 25.21
N TYR A 471 21.44 -17.18 24.38
CA TYR A 471 20.98 -18.54 24.71
C TYR A 471 22.05 -19.50 25.25
N ARG A 472 23.33 -19.23 24.99
CA ARG A 472 24.44 -20.03 25.54
C ARG A 472 24.79 -19.65 26.98
N GLN A 473 24.38 -18.45 27.40
CA GLN A 473 24.70 -17.87 28.70
C GLN A 473 23.58 -18.15 29.71
N ASP A 474 22.33 -17.98 29.30
CA ASP A 474 21.14 -18.10 30.17
C ASP A 474 20.37 -19.42 29.98
N GLN A 475 20.89 -20.35 29.18
CA GLN A 475 20.30 -21.67 28.90
C GLN A 475 18.83 -21.60 28.45
N LEU A 476 18.49 -20.66 27.56
CA LEU A 476 17.14 -20.45 27.03
C LEU A 476 16.14 -19.80 27.99
N GLN A 477 16.56 -19.35 29.18
CA GLN A 477 15.64 -18.74 30.15
C GLN A 477 14.86 -17.56 29.56
N ARG A 478 15.52 -16.61 28.86
CA ARG A 478 14.80 -15.48 28.27
C ARG A 478 13.94 -15.90 27.08
N SER A 479 14.44 -16.82 26.26
CA SER A 479 13.65 -17.42 25.17
C SER A 479 12.34 -18.00 25.71
N ASP A 480 12.39 -18.82 26.75
CA ASP A 480 11.22 -19.47 27.33
C ASP A 480 10.24 -18.43 27.89
N ALA A 481 10.72 -17.38 28.56
CA ALA A 481 9.86 -16.28 29.03
C ALA A 481 9.16 -15.54 27.87
N VAL A 482 9.83 -15.36 26.73
CA VAL A 482 9.21 -14.78 25.53
C VAL A 482 8.15 -15.72 24.94
N LEU A 483 8.42 -17.02 24.88
CA LEU A 483 7.47 -18.03 24.40
C LEU A 483 6.22 -18.11 25.28
N ASP A 484 6.37 -18.05 26.61
CA ASP A 484 5.24 -17.96 27.55
C ASP A 484 4.41 -16.72 27.27
N ARG A 485 5.08 -15.58 27.12
CA ARG A 485 4.36 -14.33 26.84
C ARG A 485 3.58 -14.40 25.53
N TYR A 486 4.11 -15.02 24.48
CA TYR A 486 3.34 -15.24 23.25
C TYR A 486 2.09 -16.11 23.47
N ALA A 487 2.17 -17.16 24.29
CA ALA A 487 1.02 -18.01 24.59
C ALA A 487 -0.11 -17.19 25.24
N ASP A 488 0.23 -16.35 26.21
CA ASP A 488 -0.71 -15.42 26.85
C ASP A 488 -1.29 -14.43 25.83
N LEU A 489 -0.42 -13.79 25.03
CA LEU A 489 -0.85 -12.78 24.07
C LEU A 489 -1.77 -13.34 22.98
N PHE A 490 -1.59 -14.58 22.52
CA PHE A 490 -2.52 -15.21 21.57
C PHE A 490 -3.91 -15.41 22.18
N GLU A 491 -4.00 -15.84 23.44
CA GLU A 491 -5.29 -16.02 24.11
C GLU A 491 -5.97 -14.68 24.42
N VAL A 492 -5.21 -13.70 24.91
CA VAL A 492 -5.73 -12.35 25.20
C VAL A 492 -6.17 -11.64 23.92
N PHE A 493 -5.45 -11.81 22.82
CA PHE A 493 -5.87 -11.29 21.52
C PHE A 493 -7.17 -11.96 21.07
N ASP A 494 -7.26 -13.30 21.13
CA ASP A 494 -8.46 -14.07 20.75
C ASP A 494 -9.71 -13.54 21.48
N GLN A 495 -9.60 -13.28 22.79
CA GLN A 495 -10.70 -12.73 23.58
C GLN A 495 -11.06 -11.29 23.18
N ASN A 496 -10.07 -10.41 23.04
CA ASN A 496 -10.31 -9.01 22.71
C ASN A 496 -10.85 -8.84 21.28
N LYS A 497 -10.42 -9.67 20.32
CA LYS A 497 -10.95 -9.60 18.95
C LYS A 497 -12.42 -9.99 18.89
N GLU A 498 -12.82 -10.96 19.70
CA GLU A 498 -14.20 -11.43 19.74
C GLU A 498 -15.13 -10.38 20.34
N ARG A 499 -14.64 -9.68 21.37
CA ARG A 499 -15.35 -8.54 21.94
C ARG A 499 -15.54 -7.42 20.91
N LEU A 500 -14.45 -7.02 20.25
CA LEU A 500 -14.50 -5.94 19.25
C LEU A 500 -15.43 -6.29 18.09
N TYR A 501 -15.30 -7.51 17.53
CA TYR A 501 -16.18 -7.95 16.44
C TYR A 501 -17.65 -7.99 16.86
N THR A 502 -17.95 -8.50 18.07
CA THR A 502 -19.31 -8.54 18.60
C THR A 502 -19.90 -7.14 18.74
N ASP A 503 -19.13 -6.19 19.26
CA ASP A 503 -19.60 -4.81 19.41
C ASP A 503 -19.78 -4.12 18.05
N VAL A 504 -18.84 -4.29 17.10
CA VAL A 504 -18.96 -3.82 15.71
C VAL A 504 -20.22 -4.37 15.04
N ARG A 505 -20.48 -5.68 15.21
CA ARG A 505 -21.68 -6.34 14.68
C ARG A 505 -22.96 -5.82 15.33
N ARG A 506 -22.98 -5.63 16.65
CA ARG A 506 -24.13 -5.03 17.36
C ARG A 506 -24.43 -3.63 16.89
N ILE A 507 -23.42 -2.82 16.55
CA ILE A 507 -23.64 -1.50 15.92
C ILE A 507 -24.34 -1.71 14.59
N TYR A 508 -23.78 -2.55 13.72
CA TYR A 508 -24.34 -2.83 12.40
C TYR A 508 -25.81 -3.30 12.47
N GLU A 509 -26.09 -4.30 13.31
CA GLU A 509 -27.42 -4.89 13.48
C GLU A 509 -28.42 -3.97 14.19
N SER A 510 -27.95 -2.91 14.88
CA SER A 510 -28.84 -1.91 15.46
C SER A 510 -29.56 -1.05 14.42
N TYR A 511 -29.11 -1.07 13.16
CA TYR A 511 -29.73 -0.33 12.06
C TYR A 511 -30.70 -1.23 11.27
N PRO A 512 -31.89 -0.71 10.88
CA PRO A 512 -32.75 -1.41 9.94
C PRO A 512 -32.08 -1.47 8.56
N PRO A 513 -32.36 -2.52 7.76
CA PRO A 513 -31.86 -2.58 6.39
C PRO A 513 -32.45 -1.47 5.53
N ALA A 514 -31.67 -0.98 4.55
CA ALA A 514 -32.15 -0.02 3.56
C ALA A 514 -33.31 -0.58 2.73
N SER A 515 -33.25 -1.86 2.39
CA SER A 515 -34.34 -2.58 1.73
C SER A 515 -34.43 -4.02 2.25
N ARG A 516 -35.56 -4.38 2.86
CA ARG A 516 -35.82 -5.73 3.39
C ARG A 516 -36.00 -6.78 2.30
N THR A 517 -36.26 -6.36 1.07
CA THR A 517 -36.49 -7.24 -0.09
C THR A 517 -35.30 -7.25 -1.05
N SER A 518 -34.22 -6.51 -0.74
CA SER A 518 -32.99 -6.58 -1.53
C SER A 518 -32.41 -7.99 -1.47
N ALA A 519 -32.10 -8.57 -2.63
CA ALA A 519 -31.47 -9.89 -2.71
C ALA A 519 -30.13 -9.94 -1.96
N TRP A 520 -29.37 -8.84 -1.96
CA TRP A 520 -28.14 -8.73 -1.16
C TRP A 520 -28.39 -8.89 0.33
N TYR A 521 -29.47 -8.29 0.84
CA TYR A 521 -29.84 -8.38 2.24
C TYR A 521 -30.38 -9.77 2.60
N VAL A 522 -31.30 -10.31 1.79
CA VAL A 522 -31.92 -11.61 2.01
C VAL A 522 -30.87 -12.72 1.98
N SER A 523 -30.06 -12.77 0.93
CA SER A 523 -28.96 -13.74 0.82
C SER A 523 -27.90 -13.52 1.90
N GLY A 524 -27.47 -12.29 2.14
CA GLY A 524 -26.44 -11.98 3.13
C GLY A 524 -26.82 -12.43 4.54
N ARG A 525 -28.09 -12.19 4.94
CA ARG A 525 -28.61 -12.67 6.23
C ARG A 525 -28.63 -14.19 6.31
N ALA A 526 -29.14 -14.86 5.27
CA ALA A 526 -29.21 -16.32 5.25
C ALA A 526 -27.82 -16.97 5.31
N LEU A 527 -26.85 -16.41 4.59
CA LEU A 527 -25.46 -16.85 4.65
C LEU A 527 -24.86 -16.63 6.04
N LEU A 528 -25.05 -15.44 6.62
CA LEU A 528 -24.52 -15.11 7.95
C LEU A 528 -25.08 -16.05 9.03
N GLU A 529 -26.36 -16.39 8.96
CA GLU A 529 -26.99 -17.33 9.91
C GLU A 529 -26.35 -18.73 9.84
N THR A 530 -26.02 -19.22 8.64
CA THR A 530 -25.29 -20.48 8.47
C THR A 530 -23.87 -20.38 9.05
N ILE A 531 -23.14 -19.32 8.69
CA ILE A 531 -21.77 -19.09 9.17
C ILE A 531 -21.70 -18.97 10.69
N ASP A 532 -22.70 -18.35 11.33
CA ASP A 532 -22.78 -18.27 12.78
C ASP A 532 -22.88 -19.66 13.43
N ARG A 533 -23.61 -20.60 12.81
CA ARG A 533 -23.67 -21.98 13.30
C ARG A 533 -22.37 -22.73 13.06
N ASP A 534 -21.73 -22.56 11.91
CA ASP A 534 -20.40 -23.12 11.66
C ASP A 534 -19.38 -22.61 12.68
N ARG A 535 -19.47 -21.32 13.01
CA ARG A 535 -18.62 -20.68 14.01
C ARG A 535 -18.86 -21.26 15.41
N GLU A 536 -20.12 -21.39 15.83
CA GLU A 536 -20.48 -22.03 17.10
C GLU A 536 -19.91 -23.46 17.19
N ALA A 537 -20.05 -24.25 16.12
CA ALA A 537 -19.46 -25.59 16.07
C ALA A 537 -17.92 -25.56 16.19
N LEU A 538 -17.24 -24.62 15.55
CA LEU A 538 -15.79 -24.47 15.70
C LEU A 538 -15.38 -24.14 17.16
N PHE A 539 -16.13 -23.29 17.85
CA PHE A 539 -15.89 -23.00 19.27
C PHE A 539 -16.13 -24.23 20.16
N GLU A 540 -17.15 -25.03 19.88
CA GLU A 540 -17.40 -26.27 20.62
C GLU A 540 -16.32 -27.33 20.36
N ILE A 541 -15.77 -27.42 19.13
CA ILE A 541 -14.59 -28.25 18.84
C ILE A 541 -13.40 -27.80 19.70
N LYS A 542 -13.15 -26.49 19.80
CA LYS A 542 -12.09 -25.95 20.67
C LYS A 542 -12.30 -26.35 22.13
N ARG A 543 -13.53 -26.29 22.63
CA ARG A 543 -13.87 -26.71 24.01
C ARG A 543 -13.66 -28.21 24.21
N TYR A 544 -14.06 -29.03 23.24
CA TYR A 544 -13.85 -30.48 23.25
C TYR A 544 -12.36 -30.82 23.30
N LEU A 545 -11.55 -30.21 22.44
CA LEU A 545 -10.10 -30.42 22.39
C LEU A 545 -9.37 -29.89 23.63
N ARG A 546 -9.95 -28.93 24.36
CA ARG A 546 -9.48 -28.47 25.67
C ARG A 546 -10.01 -29.32 26.84
N ALA A 547 -10.71 -30.43 26.57
CA ALA A 547 -11.36 -31.29 27.58
C ALA A 547 -12.33 -30.52 28.50
N GLN A 548 -12.97 -29.47 27.98
CA GLN A 548 -14.00 -28.70 28.70
C GLN A 548 -15.40 -29.28 28.50
N VAL A 549 -15.57 -30.11 27.47
CA VAL A 549 -16.77 -30.90 27.14
C VAL A 549 -16.33 -32.25 26.61
N ASP A 550 -17.14 -33.29 26.81
CA ASP A 550 -16.77 -34.69 26.51
C ASP A 550 -17.26 -35.19 25.14
N HIS A 551 -17.97 -34.36 24.39
CA HIS A 551 -18.55 -34.72 23.10
C HIS A 551 -18.29 -33.63 22.04
N LEU A 552 -18.31 -34.04 20.77
CA LEU A 552 -18.33 -33.11 19.64
C LEU A 552 -19.69 -32.40 19.53
N PRO A 553 -19.76 -31.23 18.88
CA PRO A 553 -21.03 -30.52 18.68
C PRO A 553 -21.99 -31.29 17.76
N THR A 554 -23.28 -31.08 17.97
CA THR A 554 -24.34 -31.57 17.08
C THR A 554 -24.42 -30.73 15.80
N MET A 555 -24.58 -31.37 14.65
CA MET A 555 -24.51 -30.69 13.33
C MET A 555 -25.86 -30.44 12.65
N ASP A 556 -26.98 -30.78 13.31
CA ASP A 556 -28.32 -30.72 12.72
C ASP A 556 -28.70 -29.33 12.20
N MET A 557 -28.37 -28.27 12.96
CA MET A 557 -28.67 -26.90 12.57
C MET A 557 -27.85 -26.44 11.36
N ILE A 558 -26.58 -26.83 11.27
CA ILE A 558 -25.72 -26.52 10.12
C ILE A 558 -26.27 -27.23 8.87
N ILE A 559 -26.62 -28.51 8.98
CA ILE A 559 -27.21 -29.29 7.89
C ILE A 559 -28.53 -28.67 7.43
N SER A 560 -29.39 -28.28 8.37
CA SER A 560 -30.68 -27.64 8.08
C SER A 560 -30.50 -26.29 7.37
N ASN A 561 -29.60 -25.45 7.87
CA ASN A 561 -29.35 -24.12 7.31
C ASN A 561 -28.71 -24.22 5.91
N ALA A 562 -27.73 -25.09 5.72
CA ALA A 562 -27.10 -25.33 4.42
C ALA A 562 -28.10 -25.87 3.38
N ARG A 563 -28.95 -26.84 3.75
CA ARG A 563 -30.04 -27.33 2.87
C ARG A 563 -31.05 -26.24 2.54
N SER A 564 -31.33 -25.35 3.49
CA SER A 564 -32.22 -24.20 3.27
C SER A 564 -31.61 -23.19 2.30
N LEU A 565 -30.31 -22.94 2.37
CA LEU A 565 -29.60 -22.09 1.39
C LEU A 565 -29.70 -22.64 -0.03
N ILE A 566 -29.49 -23.95 -0.20
CA ILE A 566 -29.58 -24.64 -1.50
C ILE A 566 -31.02 -24.61 -2.02
N THR A 567 -32.00 -24.95 -1.17
CA THR A 567 -33.42 -25.02 -1.57
C THR A 567 -33.97 -23.65 -1.94
N ASN A 568 -33.51 -22.59 -1.27
CA ASN A 568 -33.99 -21.22 -1.48
C ASN A 568 -33.06 -20.38 -2.39
N GLU A 569 -32.07 -20.97 -3.05
CA GLU A 569 -31.04 -20.26 -3.85
C GLU A 569 -31.65 -19.26 -4.83
N TYR A 570 -32.56 -19.71 -5.70
CA TYR A 570 -33.17 -18.87 -6.72
C TYR A 570 -34.04 -17.75 -6.13
N ALA A 571 -34.67 -17.99 -4.99
CA ALA A 571 -35.49 -16.99 -4.31
C ALA A 571 -34.59 -15.91 -3.65
N ASN A 572 -33.51 -16.35 -2.99
CA ASN A 572 -32.59 -15.47 -2.28
C ASN A 572 -31.79 -14.58 -3.25
N LEU A 573 -31.30 -15.14 -4.35
CA LEU A 573 -30.46 -14.44 -5.34
C LEU A 573 -31.27 -13.71 -6.43
N ASN A 574 -32.60 -13.70 -6.34
CA ASN A 574 -33.48 -13.13 -7.35
C ASN A 574 -33.20 -11.62 -7.57
N GLY A 575 -32.79 -11.24 -8.77
CA GLY A 575 -32.42 -9.86 -9.11
C GLY A 575 -30.91 -9.58 -9.05
N LEU A 576 -30.08 -10.53 -8.61
CA LEU A 576 -28.63 -10.45 -8.78
C LEU A 576 -28.21 -11.00 -10.14
N LYS A 577 -27.23 -10.35 -10.77
CA LYS A 577 -26.71 -10.76 -12.08
C LYS A 577 -25.73 -11.93 -11.92
N ARG A 578 -25.97 -13.01 -12.66
CA ARG A 578 -25.04 -14.15 -12.77
C ARG A 578 -24.02 -13.86 -13.86
N TYR A 579 -22.75 -13.80 -13.49
CA TYR A 579 -21.64 -13.51 -14.42
C TYR A 579 -20.84 -14.77 -14.82
N GLY A 580 -21.21 -15.94 -14.30
CA GLY A 580 -20.51 -17.22 -14.49
C GLY A 580 -19.55 -17.54 -13.34
N ARG A 581 -19.37 -18.83 -13.04
CA ARG A 581 -18.67 -19.29 -11.82
C ARG A 581 -17.21 -18.79 -11.72
N SER A 582 -16.51 -18.74 -12.85
CA SER A 582 -15.11 -18.28 -12.93
C SER A 582 -14.94 -16.75 -12.89
N ASN A 583 -16.03 -15.98 -12.91
CA ASN A 583 -15.96 -14.53 -12.82
C ASN A 583 -15.93 -14.10 -11.34
N GLY A 584 -14.85 -13.45 -10.91
CA GLY A 584 -14.70 -12.98 -9.52
C GLY A 584 -15.71 -11.92 -9.06
N LEU A 585 -16.53 -11.38 -9.98
CA LEU A 585 -17.64 -10.46 -9.71
C LEU A 585 -19.00 -11.17 -9.61
N CYS A 586 -19.03 -12.51 -9.71
CA CYS A 586 -20.27 -13.29 -9.65
C CYS A 586 -20.69 -13.54 -8.19
N PRO A 587 -21.84 -13.02 -7.72
CA PRO A 587 -22.31 -13.25 -6.35
C PRO A 587 -22.88 -14.65 -6.11
N TYR A 588 -23.19 -15.39 -7.17
CA TYR A 588 -23.70 -16.76 -7.06
C TYR A 588 -22.63 -17.72 -6.56
N SER A 589 -21.40 -17.62 -7.06
CA SER A 589 -20.31 -18.53 -6.68
C SER A 589 -20.06 -18.57 -5.17
N PRO A 590 -19.82 -17.44 -4.46
CA PRO A 590 -19.62 -17.49 -3.02
C PRO A 590 -20.88 -17.92 -2.24
N TYR A 591 -22.09 -17.64 -2.74
CA TYR A 591 -23.32 -18.09 -2.11
C TYR A 591 -23.45 -19.63 -2.17
N GLU A 592 -23.29 -20.20 -3.37
CA GLU A 592 -23.31 -21.64 -3.63
C GLU A 592 -22.22 -22.34 -2.79
N ASP A 593 -21.00 -21.78 -2.79
CA ASP A 593 -19.85 -22.37 -2.13
C ASP A 593 -19.98 -22.38 -0.60
N VAL A 594 -20.55 -21.34 0.03
CA VAL A 594 -20.83 -21.37 1.48
C VAL A 594 -21.78 -22.52 1.82
N ALA A 595 -22.85 -22.71 1.06
CA ALA A 595 -23.84 -23.75 1.35
C ALA A 595 -23.23 -25.16 1.25
N ASP A 596 -22.50 -25.43 0.17
CA ASP A 596 -21.82 -26.72 -0.04
C ASP A 596 -20.70 -26.95 0.98
N ASN A 597 -19.91 -25.91 1.27
CA ASN A 597 -18.80 -26.01 2.22
C ASN A 597 -19.29 -26.20 3.66
N SER A 598 -20.46 -25.68 4.02
CA SER A 598 -21.06 -25.92 5.35
C SER A 598 -21.38 -27.42 5.54
N LEU A 599 -21.90 -28.09 4.49
CA LEU A 599 -22.12 -29.54 4.50
C LEU A 599 -20.80 -30.34 4.53
N ARG A 600 -19.75 -29.84 3.87
CA ARG A 600 -18.41 -30.44 3.95
C ARG A 600 -17.78 -30.25 5.33
N PHE A 601 -18.04 -29.12 5.99
CA PHE A 601 -17.53 -28.82 7.33
C PHE A 601 -18.03 -29.84 8.35
N VAL A 602 -19.26 -30.33 8.23
CA VAL A 602 -19.79 -31.46 9.04
C VAL A 602 -18.83 -32.65 9.07
N LYS A 603 -18.31 -33.05 7.91
CA LYS A 603 -17.36 -34.17 7.80
C LYS A 603 -16.01 -33.86 8.44
N VAL A 604 -15.60 -32.59 8.42
CA VAL A 604 -14.38 -32.12 9.09
C VAL A 604 -14.55 -32.25 10.60
N VAL A 605 -15.70 -31.82 11.14
CA VAL A 605 -16.03 -31.92 12.57
C VAL A 605 -16.06 -33.38 13.03
N GLU A 606 -16.75 -34.25 12.29
CA GLU A 606 -16.83 -35.69 12.60
C GLU A 606 -15.46 -36.40 12.59
N ALA A 607 -14.49 -35.86 11.83
CA ALA A 607 -13.14 -36.40 11.75
C ALA A 607 -12.21 -35.91 12.88
N VAL A 608 -12.62 -34.92 13.67
CA VAL A 608 -11.79 -34.39 14.77
C VAL A 608 -11.63 -35.44 15.86
N LYS A 609 -10.38 -35.64 16.30
CA LYS A 609 -10.02 -36.53 17.40
C LYS A 609 -9.06 -35.80 18.34
N PRO A 610 -9.08 -36.07 19.65
CA PRO A 610 -8.06 -35.57 20.56
C PRO A 610 -6.66 -35.94 20.04
N GLY A 611 -5.76 -34.96 20.01
CA GLY A 611 -4.43 -35.12 19.41
C GLY A 611 -3.52 -36.05 20.22
N THR A 612 -2.58 -36.72 19.54
CA THR A 612 -1.38 -37.25 20.19
C THR A 612 -0.32 -36.14 20.27
N SER A 613 0.81 -36.37 20.95
CA SER A 613 1.89 -35.38 21.12
C SER A 613 2.48 -34.82 19.81
N LEU A 614 2.14 -35.39 18.64
CA LEU A 614 2.70 -35.06 17.33
C LEU A 614 1.74 -34.34 16.36
N THR A 615 0.44 -34.24 16.67
CA THR A 615 -0.58 -33.70 15.74
C THR A 615 -1.33 -32.52 16.36
N ASN A 616 -1.58 -31.43 15.60
CA ASN A 616 -2.53 -30.39 16.01
C ASN A 616 -3.96 -30.81 15.58
N PRO A 617 -4.81 -31.30 16.51
CA PRO A 617 -6.12 -31.81 16.17
C PRO A 617 -7.13 -30.72 15.73
N PHE A 618 -6.81 -29.44 15.96
CA PHE A 618 -7.67 -28.32 15.58
C PHE A 618 -7.37 -27.78 14.17
N GLU A 619 -6.20 -28.10 13.63
CA GLU A 619 -5.64 -27.44 12.44
C GLU A 619 -6.50 -27.58 11.19
N SER A 620 -7.02 -28.77 10.94
CA SER A 620 -7.91 -29.04 9.81
C SER A 620 -9.22 -28.28 9.91
N ALA A 621 -9.81 -28.19 11.11
CA ALA A 621 -11.10 -27.55 11.35
C ALA A 621 -11.02 -26.03 11.15
N TYR A 622 -10.06 -25.36 11.79
CA TYR A 622 -9.94 -23.90 11.66
C TYR A 622 -9.47 -23.49 10.26
N CYS A 623 -8.56 -24.25 9.62
CA CYS A 623 -8.12 -23.98 8.25
C CYS A 623 -9.29 -24.06 7.27
N PHE A 624 -10.12 -25.11 7.39
CA PHE A 624 -11.32 -25.25 6.56
C PHE A 624 -12.29 -24.09 6.79
N TYR A 625 -12.59 -23.78 8.06
CA TYR A 625 -13.47 -22.68 8.40
C TYR A 625 -13.01 -21.35 7.79
N ASN A 626 -11.74 -20.98 7.96
CA ASN A 626 -11.22 -19.71 7.42
C ASN A 626 -11.20 -19.68 5.88
N ASN A 627 -10.68 -20.74 5.24
CA ASN A 627 -10.37 -20.72 3.82
C ASN A 627 -11.56 -21.10 2.91
N GLU A 628 -12.50 -21.90 3.42
CA GLU A 628 -13.62 -22.43 2.64
C GLU A 628 -14.96 -21.78 3.00
N LEU A 629 -15.14 -21.32 4.25
CA LEU A 629 -16.39 -20.68 4.70
C LEU A 629 -16.24 -19.16 4.77
N ILE A 630 -15.32 -18.66 5.60
CA ILE A 630 -15.18 -17.22 5.83
C ILE A 630 -14.70 -16.48 4.59
N TYR A 631 -13.78 -17.06 3.83
CA TYR A 631 -13.36 -16.51 2.54
C TYR A 631 -14.55 -16.27 1.62
N GLN A 632 -15.44 -17.26 1.47
CA GLN A 632 -16.58 -17.17 0.55
C GLN A 632 -17.63 -16.18 1.05
N TYR A 633 -17.97 -16.21 2.34
CA TYR A 633 -18.88 -15.21 2.92
C TYR A 633 -18.34 -13.78 2.78
N ASN A 634 -17.06 -13.56 3.08
CA ASN A 634 -16.44 -12.25 2.93
C ASN A 634 -16.36 -11.82 1.46
N LYS A 635 -16.19 -12.76 0.52
CA LYS A 635 -16.27 -12.47 -0.91
C LYS A 635 -17.68 -12.04 -1.33
N PHE A 636 -18.72 -12.69 -0.81
CA PHE A 636 -20.10 -12.24 -1.04
C PHE A 636 -20.34 -10.83 -0.49
N SER A 637 -19.86 -10.55 0.73
CA SER A 637 -19.95 -9.23 1.37
C SER A 637 -19.21 -8.14 0.58
N GLU A 638 -18.03 -8.44 0.02
CA GLU A 638 -17.27 -7.51 -0.83
C GLU A 638 -18.04 -7.11 -2.10
N LEU A 639 -18.79 -8.05 -2.68
CA LEU A 639 -19.60 -7.81 -3.88
C LEU A 639 -20.90 -7.05 -3.57
N ALA A 640 -21.36 -7.07 -2.32
CA ALA A 640 -22.60 -6.42 -1.92
C ALA A 640 -22.41 -4.88 -1.82
N PRO A 641 -23.37 -4.08 -2.31
CA PRO A 641 -23.32 -2.63 -2.16
C PRO A 641 -23.60 -2.23 -0.70
N ALA A 642 -22.55 -2.27 0.15
CA ALA A 642 -22.50 -1.82 1.55
C ALA A 642 -23.53 -2.43 2.56
N ASP A 643 -24.40 -3.34 2.13
CA ASP A 643 -25.52 -3.90 2.91
C ASP A 643 -25.20 -5.22 3.63
N VAL A 644 -23.95 -5.68 3.63
CA VAL A 644 -23.54 -6.94 4.27
C VAL A 644 -22.21 -6.74 4.99
N LEU A 645 -22.21 -6.88 6.32
CA LEU A 645 -20.99 -6.82 7.12
C LEU A 645 -20.17 -8.11 6.92
N PRO A 646 -18.85 -8.02 6.64
CA PRO A 646 -17.97 -9.19 6.64
C PRO A 646 -17.87 -9.82 8.04
N THR A 647 -17.35 -11.05 8.10
CA THR A 647 -17.11 -11.79 9.35
C THR A 647 -15.60 -12.03 9.56
N ILE A 648 -15.25 -12.50 10.76
CA ILE A 648 -13.86 -12.69 11.17
C ILE A 648 -13.39 -14.15 11.04
N ASN A 649 -12.10 -14.28 10.72
CA ASN A 649 -11.35 -15.53 10.81
C ASN A 649 -11.18 -15.98 12.28
N GLN A 650 -10.74 -17.22 12.47
CA GLN A 650 -10.42 -17.80 13.78
C GLN A 650 -8.95 -18.25 13.84
N PRO A 651 -8.23 -17.98 14.93
CA PRO A 651 -6.80 -18.32 15.05
C PRO A 651 -6.60 -19.79 15.38
N ASP A 652 -5.39 -20.30 15.13
CA ASP A 652 -4.92 -21.53 15.76
C ASP A 652 -4.61 -21.25 17.24
N LEU A 653 -5.05 -22.13 18.13
CA LEU A 653 -4.98 -21.93 19.58
C LEU A 653 -4.20 -23.04 20.31
N PHE A 654 -3.66 -24.02 19.58
CA PHE A 654 -2.89 -25.14 20.14
C PHE A 654 -1.41 -25.09 19.69
N VAL A 655 -0.83 -23.90 19.67
CA VAL A 655 0.42 -23.60 18.97
C VAL A 655 1.68 -24.09 19.71
N PHE A 656 1.69 -24.04 21.04
CA PHE A 656 2.90 -24.29 21.83
C PHE A 656 3.04 -25.73 22.29
N ARG A 657 4.21 -26.32 22.02
CA ARG A 657 4.57 -27.69 22.40
C ARG A 657 5.59 -27.67 23.52
N ARG A 658 5.19 -27.45 24.77
CA ARG A 658 6.11 -27.71 25.88
C ARG A 658 5.98 -29.18 26.28
N GLN A 659 7.02 -29.97 25.98
CA GLN A 659 7.18 -31.22 26.72
C GLN A 659 7.43 -30.84 28.18
N PRO A 660 6.76 -31.52 29.14
CA PRO A 660 7.07 -31.31 30.55
C PRO A 660 8.56 -31.60 30.76
N TYR A 661 9.21 -30.76 31.55
CA TYR A 661 10.60 -30.94 31.98
C TYR A 661 10.74 -32.37 32.52
N SER A 662 11.47 -33.23 31.81
CA SER A 662 11.68 -34.59 32.29
C SER A 662 12.72 -34.48 33.40
N ASP A 663 12.32 -34.76 34.64
CA ASP A 663 13.20 -34.96 35.80
C ASP A 663 14.08 -36.22 35.66
N SER A 664 14.54 -36.55 34.45
CA SER A 664 15.54 -37.60 34.23
C SER A 664 16.96 -37.06 34.43
N ILE A 665 17.18 -36.34 35.54
CA ILE A 665 18.47 -36.45 36.22
C ILE A 665 18.48 -37.88 36.78
N LYS A 666 19.04 -38.81 36.00
CA LYS A 666 19.52 -40.06 36.56
C LYS A 666 20.59 -39.67 37.58
N THR A 667 20.22 -39.65 38.85
CA THR A 667 21.15 -39.80 39.96
C THR A 667 22.00 -41.02 39.68
N VAL A 668 23.24 -40.79 39.27
CA VAL A 668 24.30 -41.79 39.35
C VAL A 668 24.63 -41.90 40.84
N VAL A 669 24.27 -43.03 41.44
CA VAL A 669 24.86 -43.51 42.70
C VAL A 669 26.17 -44.20 42.35
#